data_AF-A0A7C3WDP1-F1
#
_entry.id   AF-A0A7C3WDP1-F1
#
_cell.length_a   1.000
_cell.length_b   1.000
_cell.length_c   1.000
_cell.angle_alpha   90.00
_cell.angle_beta   90.00
_cell.angle_gamma   90.00
#
_symmetry.space_group_name_H-M   'P 1'
#
loop_
_entity.id
_entity.type
_entity.pdbx_description
1 polymer ?
#
loop_
_entity_poly.entity_id
_entity_poly.type
_entity_poly.pdbx_seq_one_letter_code
_entity_poly.pdbx_strand_id
1 'polypeptide(L)'
;MELFVPGRVCLLGEHSDWAGGYRRINADIEKGYALICGTNQGIYARVEPHPNALVLTATTPNGTRHGPYEIPMDLNTLLKEAQAGGFWSYVAGVAYQILMHYHVRGLVIDNYKTDLPMKKGLSSSAAICVLTARAFNRVYDLKMTVRGEMEMAYQGEITTPSRCGRMDQGCAYGNRPVLMIFDGDRLDTVELQVTETLYFVLVDLQAKKDTTEILRRLNHCYPFARNEIERGVQELLGPINKRVVHQAIEALQAGDAERLGALMVEAQEFFDRYATPACPEELTAPVLHRVLNYAPLKPHIWGGKGVGSQGDGSAQFLARSEADQQAVVEIIERDLKMPCLKLTLRSGPRVRKAVIPAAGFGTRLFPASKATKKELFPIIDRDGVAKPAILLIVEEALQAGIEEVIIIVQEHDLKDFEAFFRTQITIENYNKLPANFREYAQRILEIGRRVTFVIQDMQEGFGHAVYCAREAVGEEPFLLMLGDHLYRSNGQKSCAQQLMEAYHRHGVSVVGLRRTPESQIANFGTVTGAWIEEGTLLNITEMVEKPTVDYARHNLNVPGLPEGEYLTFFGQYIIKPLIFKHLEEHIRNNVRERGEFQLTSALDRLRQEDGFLGLIIDGQRFDIGLPESYLETLRTFRGM
;
A
#
# COMPACT_ATOMS: atom_id res chain seq x y z
N MET A 1 16.42 10.09 8.40
CA MET A 1 15.03 9.60 8.24
C MET A 1 14.78 8.45 9.21
N GLU A 2 13.53 8.24 9.63
CA GLU A 2 13.16 7.10 10.48
C GLU A 2 12.55 5.99 9.62
N LEU A 3 12.94 4.75 9.87
CA LEU A 3 12.45 3.56 9.18
C LEU A 3 11.93 2.54 10.18
N PHE A 4 10.88 1.83 9.77
CA PHE A 4 10.38 0.64 10.44
C PHE A 4 10.29 -0.51 9.44
N VAL A 5 10.77 -1.68 9.85
CA VAL A 5 10.57 -2.94 9.12
C VAL A 5 10.03 -3.99 10.08
N PRO A 6 8.85 -4.55 9.83
CA PRO A 6 8.28 -5.56 10.71
C PRO A 6 9.01 -6.91 10.54
N GLY A 7 8.79 -7.82 11.48
CA GLY A 7 8.96 -9.24 11.18
C GLY A 7 7.90 -9.75 10.20
N ARG A 8 7.89 -11.05 9.92
CA ARG A 8 6.91 -11.69 9.01
C ARG A 8 6.22 -12.85 9.69
N VAL A 9 4.94 -13.04 9.46
CA VAL A 9 4.23 -14.28 9.77
C VAL A 9 3.57 -14.85 8.51
N CYS A 10 3.54 -16.18 8.41
CA CYS A 10 2.76 -16.87 7.39
C CYS A 10 1.37 -17.12 7.97
N LEU A 11 0.34 -16.48 7.42
CA LEU A 11 -1.04 -16.74 7.82
C LEU A 11 -1.43 -18.14 7.35
N LEU A 12 -1.19 -18.45 6.07
CA LEU A 12 -1.48 -19.74 5.44
C LEU A 12 -0.46 -20.05 4.33
N GLY A 13 -0.17 -21.33 4.12
CA GLY A 13 0.67 -21.80 3.01
C GLY A 13 2.16 -21.84 3.31
N GLU A 14 2.50 -22.25 4.53
CA GLU A 14 3.88 -22.58 4.89
C GLU A 14 4.53 -23.56 3.92
N HIS A 15 5.85 -23.47 3.79
CA HIS A 15 6.69 -24.33 2.94
C HIS A 15 6.51 -24.18 1.43
N SER A 16 5.56 -23.36 0.98
CA SER A 16 5.28 -23.11 -0.44
C SER A 16 6.46 -22.56 -1.22
N ASP A 17 7.35 -21.83 -0.56
CA ASP A 17 8.49 -21.17 -1.18
C ASP A 17 9.50 -22.14 -1.77
N TRP A 18 9.90 -23.16 -1.01
CA TRP A 18 10.78 -24.21 -1.52
C TRP A 18 10.01 -25.30 -2.28
N ALA A 19 8.77 -25.61 -1.90
CA ALA A 19 7.95 -26.62 -2.58
C ALA A 19 7.67 -26.22 -4.04
N GLY A 20 7.20 -24.98 -4.26
CA GLY A 20 7.01 -24.41 -5.60
C GLY A 20 8.32 -24.29 -6.39
N GLY A 21 9.45 -24.17 -5.70
CA GLY A 21 10.78 -24.15 -6.32
C GLY A 21 11.15 -25.44 -7.06
N TYR A 22 10.62 -26.60 -6.65
CA TYR A 22 10.85 -27.86 -7.34
C TYR A 22 10.19 -27.96 -8.73
N ARG A 23 9.30 -27.03 -9.09
CA ARG A 23 8.75 -26.93 -10.46
C ARG A 23 9.81 -26.78 -11.55
N ARG A 24 10.99 -26.25 -11.21
CA ARG A 24 12.14 -26.21 -12.13
C ARG A 24 12.65 -27.61 -12.55
N ILE A 25 12.37 -28.62 -11.72
CA ILE A 25 12.77 -30.02 -11.95
C ILE A 25 11.59 -30.86 -12.43
N ASN A 26 10.39 -30.63 -11.89
CA ASN A 26 9.18 -31.35 -12.25
C ASN A 26 8.00 -30.38 -12.42
N ALA A 27 7.59 -30.14 -13.67
CA ALA A 27 6.53 -29.20 -14.02
C ALA A 27 5.12 -29.62 -13.55
N ASP A 28 4.94 -30.89 -13.15
CA ASP A 28 3.66 -31.41 -12.64
C ASP A 28 3.41 -31.03 -11.17
N ILE A 29 4.45 -30.61 -10.42
CA ILE A 29 4.30 -30.08 -9.06
C ILE A 29 3.49 -28.79 -9.11
N GLU A 30 2.46 -28.62 -8.30
CA GLU A 30 1.68 -27.37 -8.27
C GLU A 30 2.54 -26.15 -7.84
N LYS A 31 2.14 -24.94 -8.25
CA LYS A 31 2.81 -23.71 -7.79
C LYS A 31 2.69 -23.58 -6.27
N GLY A 32 3.68 -22.96 -5.64
CA GLY A 32 3.62 -22.60 -4.24
C GLY A 32 2.77 -21.35 -4.03
N TYR A 33 1.90 -21.35 -3.02
CA TYR A 33 1.08 -20.19 -2.65
C TYR A 33 1.19 -19.94 -1.15
N ALA A 34 1.65 -18.75 -0.75
CA ALA A 34 1.74 -18.36 0.65
C ALA A 34 1.04 -17.02 0.88
N LEU A 35 0.12 -16.99 1.84
CA LEU A 35 -0.47 -15.76 2.36
C LEU A 35 0.31 -15.35 3.61
N ILE A 36 1.06 -14.26 3.50
CA ILE A 36 1.91 -13.75 4.58
C ILE A 36 1.47 -12.34 4.99
N CYS A 37 1.92 -11.86 6.14
CA CYS A 37 1.87 -10.44 6.50
C CYS A 37 3.02 -10.08 7.43
N GLY A 38 3.34 -8.78 7.52
CA GLY A 38 4.27 -8.29 8.52
C GLY A 38 3.65 -8.20 9.91
N THR A 39 4.47 -8.41 10.94
CA THR A 39 4.05 -8.23 12.34
C THR A 39 3.83 -6.75 12.69
N ASN A 40 3.24 -6.46 13.85
CA ASN A 40 3.19 -5.07 14.35
C ASN A 40 4.48 -4.65 15.08
N GLN A 41 5.35 -5.62 15.36
CA GLN A 41 6.66 -5.46 15.98
C GLN A 41 7.75 -5.63 14.91
N GLY A 42 8.91 -5.04 15.15
CA GLY A 42 9.95 -4.95 14.13
C GLY A 42 11.22 -4.29 14.61
N ILE A 43 11.91 -3.74 13.62
CA ILE A 43 13.19 -3.05 13.74
C ILE A 43 12.95 -1.58 13.39
N TYR A 44 13.29 -0.69 14.31
CA TYR A 44 13.22 0.74 14.14
C TYR A 44 14.63 1.29 13.97
N ALA A 45 14.85 2.09 12.93
CA ALA A 45 16.16 2.67 12.67
C ALA A 45 16.09 4.14 12.27
N ARG A 46 17.13 4.88 12.63
CA ARG A 46 17.45 6.19 12.05
C ARG A 46 18.54 6.00 11.02
N VAL A 47 18.32 6.58 9.85
CA VAL A 47 19.24 6.46 8.71
C VAL A 47 19.67 7.84 8.22
N GLU A 48 20.98 7.99 8.02
CA GLU A 48 21.62 9.19 7.49
C GLU A 48 22.64 8.81 6.41
N PRO A 49 22.90 9.67 5.41
CA PRO A 49 23.97 9.44 4.44
C PRO A 49 25.34 9.52 5.12
N HIS A 50 26.27 8.68 4.69
CA HIS A 50 27.68 8.72 5.11
C HIS A 50 28.59 8.77 3.86
N PRO A 51 29.71 9.51 3.87
CA PRO A 51 30.51 9.72 2.66
C PRO A 51 31.09 8.44 2.05
N ASN A 52 31.45 7.42 2.83
CA ASN A 52 32.25 6.28 2.33
C ASN A 52 32.15 4.97 3.14
N ALA A 53 31.27 4.86 4.14
CA ALA A 53 31.21 3.69 5.02
C ALA A 53 29.80 3.42 5.55
N LEU A 54 29.53 2.17 5.92
CA LEU A 54 28.39 1.79 6.74
C LEU A 54 28.77 1.93 8.21
N VAL A 55 28.07 2.79 8.95
CA VAL A 55 28.22 2.93 10.39
C VAL A 55 26.98 2.37 11.06
N LEU A 56 27.12 1.23 11.73
CA LEU A 56 26.00 0.40 12.17
C LEU A 56 25.92 0.35 13.68
N THR A 57 24.74 0.61 14.22
CA THR A 57 24.41 0.40 15.63
C THR A 57 23.10 -0.36 15.73
N ALA A 58 22.97 -1.27 16.70
CA ALA A 58 21.77 -2.09 16.86
C ALA A 58 21.41 -2.31 18.32
N THR A 59 20.14 -2.09 18.65
CA THR A 59 19.56 -2.37 19.96
C THR A 59 18.74 -3.65 19.89
N THR A 60 19.11 -4.65 20.70
CA THR A 60 18.39 -5.92 20.84
C THR A 60 17.06 -5.74 21.61
N PRO A 61 16.13 -6.71 21.55
CA PRO A 61 14.88 -6.64 22.32
C PRO A 61 15.04 -6.48 23.83
N ASN A 62 16.16 -6.91 24.39
CA ASN A 62 16.46 -6.77 25.81
C ASN A 62 17.11 -5.41 26.16
N GLY A 63 17.21 -4.49 25.19
CA GLY A 63 17.83 -3.18 25.35
C GLY A 63 19.35 -3.15 25.24
N THR A 64 20.02 -4.29 25.02
CA THR A 64 21.48 -4.32 24.80
C THR A 64 21.81 -3.67 23.46
N ARG A 65 22.74 -2.70 23.46
CA ARG A 65 23.19 -1.96 22.27
C ARG A 65 24.54 -2.47 21.79
N HIS A 66 24.66 -2.75 20.49
CA HIS A 66 25.87 -3.17 19.80
C HIS A 66 26.33 -2.09 18.82
N GLY A 67 27.64 -1.93 18.65
CA GLY A 67 28.25 -0.91 17.79
C GLY A 67 28.72 0.35 18.56
N PRO A 68 29.10 1.42 17.85
CA PRO A 68 29.11 1.50 16.38
C PRO A 68 30.11 0.51 15.77
N TYR A 69 29.71 -0.12 14.66
CA TYR A 69 30.57 -0.96 13.84
C TYR A 69 30.68 -0.34 12.46
N GLU A 70 31.90 -0.18 11.97
CA GLU A 70 32.16 0.50 10.70
C GLU A 70 32.63 -0.49 9.65
N ILE A 71 31.98 -0.48 8.48
CA ILE A 71 32.36 -1.28 7.32
C ILE A 71 32.57 -0.32 6.14
N PRO A 72 33.78 -0.23 5.57
CA PRO A 72 34.04 0.56 4.37
C PRO A 72 33.10 0.17 3.21
N MET A 73 32.60 1.16 2.45
CA MET A 73 31.82 0.93 1.22
C MET A 73 32.75 0.52 0.07
N ASP A 74 33.35 -0.65 0.20
CA ASP A 74 34.21 -1.30 -0.79
C ASP A 74 33.72 -2.73 -1.04
N LEU A 75 33.66 -3.13 -2.31
CA LEU A 75 33.06 -4.42 -2.71
C LEU A 75 33.74 -5.62 -2.04
N ASN A 76 35.07 -5.64 -1.98
CA ASN A 76 35.80 -6.77 -1.39
C ASN A 76 35.59 -6.84 0.13
N THR A 77 35.58 -5.68 0.78
CA THR A 77 35.38 -5.56 2.22
C THR A 77 33.97 -6.00 2.62
N LEU A 78 32.95 -5.52 1.92
CA LEU A 78 31.55 -5.89 2.15
C LEU A 78 31.31 -7.38 1.90
N LEU A 79 31.86 -7.94 0.81
CA LEU A 79 31.72 -9.37 0.50
C LEU A 79 32.37 -10.24 1.57
N LYS A 80 33.57 -9.87 2.02
CA LYS A 80 34.28 -10.61 3.08
C LYS A 80 33.50 -10.60 4.39
N GLU A 81 32.95 -9.45 4.78
CA GLU A 81 32.13 -9.33 5.99
C GLU A 81 30.83 -10.15 5.87
N ALA A 82 30.17 -10.12 4.71
CA ALA A 82 28.97 -10.92 4.45
C ALA A 82 29.25 -12.43 4.56
N GLN A 83 30.35 -12.90 3.98
CA GLN A 83 30.74 -14.32 3.97
C GLN A 83 31.26 -14.82 5.32
N ALA A 84 31.85 -13.94 6.14
CA ALA A 84 32.30 -14.29 7.49
C ALA A 84 31.14 -14.74 8.40
N GLY A 85 29.91 -14.32 8.08
CA GLY A 85 28.74 -14.53 8.92
C GLY A 85 28.79 -13.70 10.20
N GLY A 86 27.79 -13.85 11.05
CA GLY A 86 27.68 -13.09 12.30
C GLY A 86 26.74 -11.89 12.19
N PHE A 87 26.78 -11.03 13.21
CA PHE A 87 25.72 -10.06 13.49
C PHE A 87 25.51 -9.01 12.37
N TRP A 88 26.60 -8.55 11.73
CA TRP A 88 26.55 -7.50 10.70
C TRP A 88 26.55 -8.02 9.26
N SER A 89 26.71 -9.34 9.07
CA SER A 89 26.85 -9.97 7.75
C SER A 89 25.68 -9.68 6.81
N TYR A 90 24.45 -9.65 7.33
CA TYR A 90 23.24 -9.34 6.55
C TYR A 90 23.26 -7.94 5.95
N VAL A 91 23.66 -6.93 6.74
CA VAL A 91 23.76 -5.54 6.27
C VAL A 91 24.86 -5.42 5.22
N ALA A 92 26.01 -6.06 5.46
CA ALA A 92 27.13 -6.10 4.52
C ALA A 92 26.76 -6.76 3.19
N GLY A 93 26.03 -7.89 3.24
CA GLY A 93 25.56 -8.61 2.05
C GLY A 93 24.63 -7.77 1.19
N VAL A 94 23.65 -7.08 1.79
CA VAL A 94 22.76 -6.18 1.05
C VAL A 94 23.50 -4.99 0.48
N ALA A 95 24.38 -4.36 1.25
CA ALA A 95 25.17 -3.23 0.76
C ALA A 95 26.12 -3.63 -0.38
N TYR A 96 26.69 -4.84 -0.34
CA TYR A 96 27.45 -5.40 -1.45
C TYR A 96 26.61 -5.47 -2.72
N GLN A 97 25.39 -6.02 -2.65
CA GLN A 97 24.48 -6.08 -3.79
C GLN A 97 24.11 -4.69 -4.29
N ILE A 98 23.77 -3.76 -3.39
CA ILE A 98 23.47 -2.38 -3.78
C ILE A 98 24.65 -1.72 -4.51
N LEU A 99 25.88 -1.88 -4.00
CA LEU A 99 27.08 -1.27 -4.59
C LEU A 99 27.43 -1.88 -5.97
N MET A 100 27.06 -3.14 -6.21
CA MET A 100 27.20 -3.79 -7.53
C MET A 100 26.24 -3.23 -8.58
N HIS A 101 25.08 -2.73 -8.16
CA HIS A 101 23.99 -2.29 -9.05
C HIS A 101 23.84 -0.77 -9.14
N TYR A 102 24.28 -0.02 -8.12
CA TYR A 102 24.06 1.41 -8.00
C TYR A 102 25.31 2.16 -7.56
N HIS A 103 25.40 3.41 -8.00
CA HIS A 103 26.45 4.33 -7.58
C HIS A 103 26.00 5.07 -6.32
N VAL A 104 26.28 4.47 -5.16
CA VAL A 104 25.91 5.02 -3.84
C VAL A 104 27.13 5.25 -2.97
N ARG A 105 26.95 6.05 -1.91
CA ARG A 105 27.90 6.20 -0.81
C ARG A 105 27.44 5.42 0.42
N GLY A 106 28.09 5.63 1.56
CA GLY A 106 27.76 4.94 2.80
C GLY A 106 26.48 5.40 3.48
N LEU A 107 26.15 4.76 4.59
CA LEU A 107 25.01 5.08 5.43
C LEU A 107 25.41 4.98 6.91
N VAL A 108 24.82 5.82 7.74
CA VAL A 108 24.68 5.54 9.17
C VAL A 108 23.34 4.87 9.38
N ILE A 109 23.31 3.67 9.98
CA ILE A 109 22.09 2.96 10.37
C ILE A 109 22.12 2.75 11.88
N ASP A 110 21.36 3.56 12.61
CA ASP A 110 21.16 3.43 14.06
C ASP A 110 19.83 2.71 14.31
N ASN A 111 19.86 1.38 14.40
CA ASN A 111 18.74 0.60 14.91
C ASN A 111 18.58 0.87 16.41
N TYR A 112 17.83 1.91 16.74
CA TYR A 112 17.68 2.41 18.11
C TYR A 112 16.70 1.58 18.96
N LYS A 113 15.77 0.84 18.33
CA LYS A 113 14.78 -0.01 19.02
C LYS A 113 14.49 -1.26 18.18
N THR A 114 14.44 -2.42 18.83
CA THR A 114 13.89 -3.65 18.25
C THR A 114 12.91 -4.24 19.25
N ASP A 115 11.66 -4.44 18.87
CA ASP A 115 10.66 -5.15 19.69
C ASP A 115 10.23 -6.48 19.05
N LEU A 116 10.86 -6.86 17.94
CA LEU A 116 10.70 -8.16 17.32
C LEU A 116 11.38 -9.27 18.15
N PRO A 117 10.67 -10.34 18.54
CA PRO A 117 11.27 -11.48 19.23
C PRO A 117 12.32 -12.19 18.35
N MET A 118 13.53 -12.37 18.87
CA MET A 118 14.63 -13.03 18.16
C MET A 118 14.46 -14.56 18.09
N LYS A 119 14.81 -15.17 16.94
CA LYS A 119 14.90 -16.64 16.71
C LYS A 119 13.59 -17.45 16.85
N LYS A 120 12.44 -16.91 16.43
CA LYS A 120 11.12 -17.55 16.61
C LYS A 120 10.25 -17.65 15.34
N GLY A 121 10.87 -17.82 14.17
CA GLY A 121 10.13 -17.94 12.91
C GLY A 121 9.50 -16.63 12.39
N LEU A 122 9.86 -15.49 13.00
CA LEU A 122 9.40 -14.14 12.63
C LEU A 122 10.37 -13.38 11.70
N SER A 123 11.34 -14.07 11.10
CA SER A 123 12.21 -13.55 10.03
C SER A 123 13.11 -12.36 10.40
N SER A 124 13.77 -12.40 11.56
CA SER A 124 14.60 -11.28 12.04
C SER A 124 15.74 -10.89 11.08
N SER A 125 16.38 -11.86 10.40
CA SER A 125 17.44 -11.59 9.41
C SER A 125 16.90 -10.87 8.18
N ALA A 126 15.79 -11.38 7.62
CA ALA A 126 15.15 -10.77 6.46
C ALA A 126 14.69 -9.33 6.74
N ALA A 127 14.18 -9.04 7.95
CA ALA A 127 13.82 -7.68 8.35
C ALA A 127 15.04 -6.74 8.35
N ILE A 128 16.22 -7.20 8.78
CA ILE A 128 17.48 -6.44 8.71
C ILE A 128 17.90 -6.20 7.26
N CYS A 129 17.83 -7.23 6.41
CA CYS A 129 18.16 -7.13 4.99
C CYS A 129 17.26 -6.11 4.28
N VAL A 130 15.94 -6.20 4.49
CA VAL A 130 14.94 -5.27 3.95
C VAL A 130 15.16 -3.86 4.49
N LEU A 131 15.44 -3.69 5.78
CA LEU A 131 15.74 -2.38 6.36
C LEU A 131 16.95 -1.74 5.68
N THR A 132 17.99 -2.52 5.40
CA THR A 132 19.19 -2.05 4.72
C THR A 132 18.88 -1.65 3.27
N ALA A 133 18.19 -2.51 2.52
CA ALA A 133 17.82 -2.22 1.13
C ALA A 133 16.94 -0.96 1.05
N ARG A 134 15.95 -0.84 1.94
CA ARG A 134 15.09 0.34 2.08
C ARG A 134 15.88 1.58 2.46
N ALA A 135 16.82 1.48 3.39
CA ALA A 135 17.68 2.59 3.79
C ALA A 135 18.42 3.19 2.59
N PHE A 136 19.05 2.34 1.76
CA PHE A 136 19.67 2.79 0.52
C PHE A 136 18.66 3.35 -0.47
N ASN A 137 17.54 2.65 -0.68
CA ASN A 137 16.49 3.08 -1.61
C ASN A 137 16.02 4.50 -1.31
N ARG A 138 15.75 4.79 -0.04
CA ARG A 138 15.17 6.06 0.40
C ARG A 138 16.21 7.18 0.48
N VAL A 139 17.42 6.92 1.00
CA VAL A 139 18.45 7.96 1.14
C VAL A 139 18.99 8.41 -0.21
N TYR A 140 19.13 7.49 -1.17
CA TYR A 140 19.68 7.79 -2.49
C TYR A 140 18.61 7.86 -3.59
N ASP A 141 17.32 7.79 -3.23
CA ASP A 141 16.17 7.76 -4.14
C ASP A 141 16.41 6.82 -5.33
N LEU A 142 16.79 5.56 -5.05
CA LEU A 142 17.17 4.55 -6.05
C LEU A 142 16.00 4.09 -6.92
N LYS A 143 14.79 4.61 -6.68
CA LYS A 143 13.57 4.34 -7.44
C LYS A 143 13.13 2.87 -7.42
N MET A 144 13.62 2.07 -6.47
CA MET A 144 13.24 0.66 -6.37
C MET A 144 11.79 0.54 -5.88
N THR A 145 11.04 -0.38 -6.49
CA THR A 145 9.75 -0.84 -5.96
C THR A 145 9.96 -1.61 -4.65
N VAL A 146 8.89 -1.85 -3.88
CA VAL A 146 8.95 -2.74 -2.70
C VAL A 146 9.46 -4.14 -3.06
N ARG A 147 9.08 -4.65 -4.23
CA ARG A 147 9.61 -5.91 -4.78
C ARG A 147 11.12 -5.82 -5.06
N GLY A 148 11.60 -4.67 -5.54
CA GLY A 148 13.03 -4.41 -5.73
C GLY A 148 13.80 -4.38 -4.41
N GLU A 149 13.25 -3.75 -3.36
CA GLU A 149 13.81 -3.81 -2.00
C GLU A 149 13.87 -5.27 -1.49
N MET A 150 12.80 -6.04 -1.69
CA MET A 150 12.72 -7.45 -1.33
C MET A 150 13.77 -8.30 -2.06
N GLU A 151 13.97 -8.07 -3.36
CA GLU A 151 14.94 -8.81 -4.16
C GLU A 151 16.37 -8.48 -3.72
N MET A 152 16.72 -7.20 -3.53
CA MET A 152 18.04 -6.80 -3.02
C MET A 152 18.31 -7.36 -1.62
N ALA A 153 17.28 -7.39 -0.77
CA ALA A 153 17.37 -8.02 0.54
C ALA A 153 17.64 -9.53 0.44
N TYR A 154 16.94 -10.24 -0.45
CA TYR A 154 17.12 -11.66 -0.67
C TYR A 154 18.53 -11.99 -1.22
N GLN A 155 18.97 -11.26 -2.25
CA GLN A 155 20.31 -11.42 -2.84
C GLN A 155 21.40 -11.15 -1.80
N GLY A 156 21.21 -10.13 -0.96
CA GLY A 156 22.13 -9.82 0.12
C GLY A 156 22.18 -10.92 1.18
N GLU A 157 21.03 -11.50 1.53
CA GLU A 157 20.96 -12.58 2.52
C GLU A 157 21.65 -13.86 2.03
N ILE A 158 21.46 -14.25 0.77
CA ILE A 158 22.13 -15.43 0.19
C ILE A 158 23.62 -15.21 -0.10
N THR A 159 24.11 -13.97 0.01
CA THR A 159 25.55 -13.66 -0.01
C THR A 159 26.21 -14.06 1.32
N THR A 160 25.43 -14.22 2.39
CA THR A 160 25.89 -14.72 3.69
C THR A 160 25.82 -16.26 3.75
N PRO A 161 26.36 -16.91 4.79
CA PRO A 161 26.17 -18.35 5.01
C PRO A 161 24.71 -18.81 5.26
N SER A 162 23.75 -17.87 5.34
CA SER A 162 22.32 -18.17 5.53
C SER A 162 21.74 -18.96 4.36
N ARG A 163 20.82 -19.89 4.66
CA ARG A 163 20.04 -20.66 3.68
C ARG A 163 18.56 -20.37 3.80
N CYS A 164 18.19 -19.08 3.80
CA CYS A 164 16.80 -18.65 3.92
C CYS A 164 16.01 -18.88 2.62
N GLY A 165 14.72 -19.15 2.76
CA GLY A 165 13.77 -19.09 1.66
C GLY A 165 13.44 -17.64 1.28
N ARG A 166 12.76 -17.45 0.14
CA ARG A 166 12.34 -16.13 -0.37
C ARG A 166 11.11 -15.56 0.34
N MET A 167 10.38 -16.38 1.08
CA MET A 167 9.15 -15.97 1.77
C MET A 167 9.42 -14.93 2.88
N ASP A 168 10.61 -14.95 3.47
CA ASP A 168 10.93 -14.18 4.67
C ASP A 168 11.06 -12.68 4.36
N GLN A 169 11.53 -12.36 3.16
CA GLN A 169 11.73 -11.00 2.68
C GLN A 169 10.40 -10.31 2.36
N GLY A 170 9.29 -11.06 2.36
CA GLY A 170 7.95 -10.50 2.28
C GLY A 170 7.59 -9.53 3.42
N CYS A 171 8.38 -9.46 4.51
CA CYS A 171 8.32 -8.35 5.48
C CYS A 171 8.51 -6.96 4.84
N ALA A 172 9.07 -6.87 3.63
CA ALA A 172 9.15 -5.65 2.84
C ALA A 172 7.79 -4.97 2.62
N TYR A 173 6.71 -5.73 2.54
CA TYR A 173 5.36 -5.17 2.32
C TYR A 173 4.68 -4.63 3.58
N GLY A 174 5.39 -4.61 4.72
CA GLY A 174 4.84 -4.08 5.96
C GLY A 174 3.75 -4.99 6.54
N ASN A 175 2.79 -4.39 7.26
CA ASN A 175 1.71 -5.11 7.95
C ASN A 175 0.56 -5.56 7.03
N ARG A 176 0.70 -5.40 5.71
CA ARG A 176 -0.33 -5.80 4.75
C ARG A 176 -0.24 -7.29 4.46
N PRO A 177 -1.38 -7.97 4.30
CA PRO A 177 -1.37 -9.31 3.74
C PRO A 177 -0.88 -9.29 2.29
N VAL A 178 -0.05 -10.27 1.93
CA VAL A 178 0.48 -10.44 0.59
C VAL A 178 0.38 -11.91 0.21
N LEU A 179 -0.18 -12.18 -0.97
CA LEU A 179 -0.05 -13.47 -1.61
C LEU A 179 1.31 -13.53 -2.34
N MET A 180 2.13 -14.50 -1.99
CA MET A 180 3.35 -14.86 -2.71
C MET A 180 3.11 -16.13 -3.52
N ILE A 181 3.47 -16.11 -4.79
CA ILE A 181 3.31 -17.21 -5.74
C ILE A 181 4.69 -17.64 -6.22
N PHE A 182 5.04 -18.91 -5.99
CA PHE A 182 6.33 -19.50 -6.33
C PHE A 182 6.16 -20.48 -7.48
N ASP A 183 6.81 -20.20 -8.61
CA ASP A 183 6.76 -21.00 -9.83
C ASP A 183 8.19 -21.26 -10.34
N GLY A 184 8.83 -22.27 -9.76
CA GLY A 184 10.26 -22.51 -9.96
C GLY A 184 11.08 -21.36 -9.39
N ASP A 185 11.88 -20.70 -10.24
CA ASP A 185 12.69 -19.54 -9.84
C ASP A 185 11.93 -18.21 -9.93
N ARG A 186 10.70 -18.21 -10.47
CA ARG A 186 9.84 -17.03 -10.54
C ARG A 186 9.06 -16.86 -9.24
N LEU A 187 9.09 -15.65 -8.70
CA LEU A 187 8.28 -15.22 -7.56
C LEU A 187 7.39 -14.06 -7.98
N ASP A 188 6.08 -14.22 -7.86
CA ASP A 188 5.10 -13.16 -8.06
C ASP A 188 4.44 -12.79 -6.72
N THR A 189 4.04 -11.53 -6.56
CA THR A 189 3.47 -11.00 -5.31
C THR A 189 2.21 -10.20 -5.61
N VAL A 190 1.16 -10.40 -4.82
CA VAL A 190 -0.09 -9.64 -4.88
C VAL A 190 -0.39 -9.07 -3.50
N GLU A 191 -0.33 -7.75 -3.35
CA GLU A 191 -0.75 -7.06 -2.12
C GLU A 191 -2.27 -7.16 -1.96
N LEU A 192 -2.71 -7.35 -0.71
CA LEU A 192 -4.12 -7.48 -0.35
C LEU A 192 -4.48 -6.47 0.74
N GLN A 193 -5.72 -5.97 0.70
CA GLN A 193 -6.29 -5.20 1.80
C GLN A 193 -7.25 -6.08 2.60
N VAL A 194 -7.28 -5.86 3.91
CA VAL A 194 -8.32 -6.42 4.79
C VAL A 194 -9.48 -5.45 4.86
N THR A 195 -10.70 -5.92 4.65
CA THR A 195 -11.91 -5.08 4.67
C THR A 195 -12.34 -4.74 6.11
N GLU A 196 -12.09 -5.67 7.02
CA GLU A 196 -12.29 -5.51 8.46
C GLU A 196 -10.98 -5.75 9.21
N THR A 197 -10.85 -5.14 10.39
CA THR A 197 -9.67 -5.34 11.23
C THR A 197 -9.68 -6.75 11.82
N LEU A 198 -8.60 -7.49 11.60
CA LEU A 198 -8.43 -8.86 12.10
C LEU A 198 -7.45 -8.90 13.28
N TYR A 199 -7.77 -9.68 14.30
CA TYR A 199 -7.02 -9.73 15.55
C TYR A 199 -6.39 -11.11 15.74
N PHE A 200 -5.09 -11.23 15.48
CA PHE A 200 -4.33 -12.45 15.68
C PHE A 200 -3.57 -12.45 17.01
N VAL A 201 -3.37 -13.65 17.56
CA VAL A 201 -2.46 -13.90 18.69
C VAL A 201 -1.46 -14.96 18.25
N LEU A 202 -0.17 -14.61 18.26
CA LEU A 202 0.93 -15.55 18.04
C LEU A 202 1.43 -16.04 19.40
N VAL A 203 1.70 -17.33 19.51
CA VAL A 203 2.06 -17.99 20.77
C VAL A 203 3.36 -18.74 20.57
N ASP A 204 4.33 -18.47 21.43
CA ASP A 204 5.55 -19.28 21.53
C ASP A 204 5.27 -20.45 22.48
N LEU A 205 5.30 -21.66 21.93
CA LEU A 205 4.94 -22.87 22.68
C LEU A 205 6.03 -23.28 23.69
N GLN A 206 7.21 -22.64 23.65
CA GLN A 206 8.36 -22.90 24.51
C GLN A 206 8.80 -24.38 24.56
N ALA A 207 8.50 -25.12 23.51
CA ALA A 207 8.86 -26.51 23.36
C ALA A 207 9.97 -26.67 22.30
N LYS A 208 10.69 -27.80 22.38
CA LYS A 208 11.79 -28.07 21.48
C LYS A 208 11.26 -28.69 20.18
N LYS A 209 11.82 -28.26 19.06
CA LYS A 209 11.68 -28.92 17.76
C LYS A 209 12.97 -28.82 16.97
N ASP A 210 13.23 -29.78 16.09
CA ASP A 210 14.29 -29.71 15.09
C ASP A 210 13.72 -29.24 13.74
N THR A 211 13.81 -27.92 13.51
CA THR A 211 13.37 -27.33 12.23
C THR A 211 14.18 -27.84 11.05
N THR A 212 15.46 -28.18 11.24
CA THR A 212 16.32 -28.66 10.16
C THR A 212 15.88 -30.05 9.72
N GLU A 213 15.57 -30.91 10.68
CA GLU A 213 15.06 -32.26 10.40
C GLU A 213 13.69 -32.23 9.72
N ILE A 214 12.75 -31.43 10.22
CA ILE A 214 11.43 -31.25 9.58
C ILE A 214 11.60 -30.84 8.11
N LEU A 215 12.38 -29.79 7.86
CA LEU A 215 12.58 -29.30 6.50
C LEU A 215 13.28 -30.34 5.63
N ARG A 216 14.26 -31.07 6.15
CA ARG A 216 14.95 -32.16 5.42
C ARG A 216 13.99 -33.27 5.02
N ARG A 217 13.11 -33.72 5.92
CA ARG A 217 12.13 -34.77 5.68
C ARG A 217 11.07 -34.36 4.68
N LEU A 218 10.51 -33.16 4.81
CA LEU A 218 9.53 -32.65 3.86
C LEU A 218 10.15 -32.43 2.48
N ASN A 219 11.38 -31.90 2.40
CA ASN A 219 12.09 -31.76 1.12
C ASN A 219 12.36 -33.10 0.44
N HIS A 220 12.60 -34.18 1.21
CA HIS A 220 12.81 -35.52 0.65
C HIS A 220 11.60 -36.05 -0.13
N CYS A 221 10.40 -35.51 0.13
CA CYS A 221 9.18 -35.87 -0.57
C CYS A 221 9.10 -35.29 -2.00
N TYR A 222 10.08 -34.47 -2.39
CA TYR A 222 10.18 -33.82 -3.69
C TYR A 222 11.45 -34.25 -4.44
N PRO A 223 11.49 -34.09 -5.78
CA PRO A 223 10.41 -33.63 -6.67
C PRO A 223 9.48 -34.75 -7.15
N PHE A 224 9.82 -36.02 -6.93
CA PHE A 224 9.04 -37.17 -7.40
C PHE A 224 8.68 -38.07 -6.22
N ALA A 225 7.39 -38.16 -5.92
CA ALA A 225 6.89 -39.01 -4.84
C ALA A 225 7.00 -40.50 -5.20
N ARG A 226 7.57 -41.28 -4.28
CA ARG A 226 7.84 -42.73 -4.43
C ARG A 226 6.89 -43.60 -3.62
N ASN A 227 6.18 -43.01 -2.67
CA ASN A 227 5.23 -43.69 -1.79
C ASN A 227 4.06 -42.76 -1.44
N GLU A 228 3.09 -43.29 -0.69
CA GLU A 228 1.88 -42.56 -0.30
C GLU A 228 2.14 -41.38 0.64
N ILE A 229 3.15 -41.47 1.52
CA ILE A 229 3.53 -40.38 2.43
C ILE A 229 4.05 -39.19 1.62
N GLU A 230 4.99 -39.44 0.71
CA GLU A 230 5.56 -38.40 -0.15
C GLU A 230 4.48 -37.77 -1.05
N ARG A 231 3.57 -38.60 -1.59
CA ARG A 231 2.43 -38.11 -2.39
C ARG A 231 1.49 -37.25 -1.54
N GLY A 232 1.23 -37.65 -0.29
CA GLY A 232 0.43 -36.88 0.66
C GLY A 232 1.05 -35.50 0.94
N VAL A 233 2.36 -35.42 1.14
CA VAL A 233 3.07 -34.14 1.31
C VAL A 233 2.97 -33.25 0.07
N GLN A 234 3.09 -33.83 -1.13
CA GLN A 234 2.90 -33.07 -2.38
C GLN A 234 1.46 -32.59 -2.57
N GLU A 235 0.46 -33.41 -2.21
CA GLU A 235 -0.95 -33.04 -2.25
C GLU A 235 -1.28 -31.91 -1.26
N LEU A 236 -0.75 -32.00 -0.05
CA LEU A 236 -0.87 -30.99 1.01
C LEU A 236 -0.32 -29.64 0.57
N LEU A 237 0.95 -29.60 0.17
CA LEU A 237 1.66 -28.36 -0.15
C LEU A 237 1.34 -27.82 -1.56
N GLY A 238 0.68 -28.63 -2.40
CA GLY A 238 0.22 -28.28 -3.74
C GLY A 238 -1.27 -27.99 -3.81
N PRO A 239 -2.11 -28.88 -4.39
CA PRO A 239 -3.53 -28.61 -4.63
C PRO A 239 -4.34 -28.21 -3.38
N ILE A 240 -4.12 -28.85 -2.23
CA ILE A 240 -4.85 -28.53 -1.00
C ILE A 240 -4.47 -27.13 -0.52
N ASN A 241 -3.18 -26.83 -0.43
CA ASN A 241 -2.69 -25.52 -0.03
C ASN A 241 -3.22 -24.41 -0.94
N LYS A 242 -3.14 -24.59 -2.26
CA LYS A 242 -3.69 -23.64 -3.24
C LYS A 242 -5.15 -23.31 -2.95
N ARG A 243 -5.99 -24.33 -2.79
CA ARG A 243 -7.42 -24.14 -2.47
C ARG A 243 -7.61 -23.35 -1.17
N VAL A 244 -6.93 -23.74 -0.09
CA VAL A 244 -7.09 -23.10 1.23
C VAL A 244 -6.63 -21.65 1.19
N VAL A 245 -5.48 -21.36 0.57
CA VAL A 245 -4.94 -20.00 0.46
C VAL A 245 -5.85 -19.11 -0.38
N HIS A 246 -6.35 -19.59 -1.53
CA HIS A 246 -7.27 -18.81 -2.36
C HIS A 246 -8.61 -18.52 -1.65
N GLN A 247 -9.19 -19.50 -0.96
CA GLN A 247 -10.40 -19.28 -0.16
C GLN A 247 -10.17 -18.34 1.02
N ALA A 248 -8.97 -18.34 1.61
CA ALA A 248 -8.62 -17.42 2.68
C ALA A 248 -8.48 -15.98 2.19
N ILE A 249 -8.00 -15.78 0.96
CA ILE A 249 -7.96 -14.47 0.31
C ILE A 249 -9.38 -13.96 0.06
N GLU A 250 -10.27 -14.82 -0.46
CA GLU A 250 -11.69 -14.48 -0.66
C GLU A 250 -12.35 -14.07 0.67
N ALA A 251 -12.14 -14.85 1.74
CA ALA A 251 -12.65 -14.53 3.07
C ALA A 251 -12.10 -13.20 3.61
N LEU A 252 -10.79 -12.96 3.45
CA LEU A 252 -10.13 -11.74 3.88
C LEU A 252 -10.66 -10.49 3.16
N GLN A 253 -10.90 -10.59 1.85
CA GLN A 253 -11.46 -9.50 1.04
C GLN A 253 -12.95 -9.28 1.33
N ALA A 254 -13.70 -10.35 1.66
CA ALA A 254 -15.09 -10.26 2.06
C ALA A 254 -15.29 -9.75 3.49
N GLY A 255 -14.22 -9.68 4.31
CA GLY A 255 -14.33 -9.37 5.74
C GLY A 255 -14.87 -10.54 6.58
N ASP A 256 -14.81 -11.76 6.07
CA ASP A 256 -15.34 -12.97 6.73
C ASP A 256 -14.27 -13.62 7.62
N ALA A 257 -14.10 -13.04 8.82
CA ALA A 257 -13.14 -13.54 9.81
C ALA A 257 -13.48 -14.94 10.32
N GLU A 258 -14.76 -15.31 10.37
CA GLU A 258 -15.20 -16.64 10.80
C GLU A 258 -14.76 -17.70 9.79
N ARG A 259 -15.01 -17.48 8.49
CA ARG A 259 -14.56 -18.37 7.43
C ARG A 259 -13.03 -18.48 7.40
N LEU A 260 -12.32 -17.37 7.57
CA LEU A 260 -10.86 -17.38 7.65
C LEU A 260 -10.36 -18.24 8.82
N GLY A 261 -10.98 -18.13 10.01
CA GLY A 261 -10.66 -18.97 11.16
C GLY A 261 -10.93 -20.45 10.91
N ALA A 262 -12.05 -20.79 10.28
CA ALA A 262 -12.36 -22.16 9.89
C ALA A 262 -11.32 -22.74 8.91
N LEU A 263 -10.86 -21.94 7.94
CA LEU A 263 -9.79 -22.32 7.01
C LEU A 263 -8.43 -22.55 7.71
N MET A 264 -8.13 -21.82 8.78
CA MET A 264 -6.93 -22.07 9.59
C MET A 264 -6.99 -23.45 10.26
N VAL A 265 -8.14 -23.82 10.82
CA VAL A 265 -8.35 -25.14 11.44
C VAL A 265 -8.23 -26.24 10.38
N GLU A 266 -8.91 -26.07 9.24
CA GLU A 266 -8.83 -26.99 8.11
C GLU A 266 -7.39 -27.17 7.61
N ALA A 267 -6.62 -26.09 7.51
CA ALA A 267 -5.21 -26.14 7.13
C ALA A 267 -4.39 -26.97 8.12
N GLN A 268 -4.64 -26.83 9.42
CA GLN A 268 -3.95 -27.62 10.44
C GLN A 268 -4.31 -29.10 10.33
N GLU A 269 -5.59 -29.45 10.20
CA GLU A 269 -6.04 -30.84 10.08
C GLU A 269 -5.43 -31.54 8.86
N PHE A 270 -5.31 -30.83 7.73
CA PHE A 270 -4.62 -31.36 6.55
C PHE A 270 -3.12 -31.53 6.78
N PHE A 271 -2.49 -30.56 7.46
CA PHE A 271 -1.08 -30.68 7.80
C PHE A 271 -0.82 -31.91 8.67
N ASP A 272 -1.63 -32.11 9.72
CA ASP A 272 -1.52 -33.25 10.63
C ASP A 272 -1.72 -34.59 9.89
N ARG A 273 -2.66 -34.62 8.94
CA ARG A 273 -2.96 -35.84 8.17
C ARG A 273 -1.83 -36.22 7.22
N TYR A 274 -1.26 -35.24 6.52
CA TYR A 274 -0.40 -35.51 5.37
C TYR A 274 1.10 -35.26 5.62
N ALA A 275 1.46 -34.31 6.48
CA ALA A 275 2.86 -34.01 6.78
C ALA A 275 3.39 -34.82 7.98
N THR A 276 2.57 -35.07 9.00
CA THR A 276 3.02 -35.79 10.22
C THR A 276 3.65 -37.15 9.92
N PRO A 277 3.10 -38.00 9.02
CA PRO A 277 3.73 -39.28 8.68
C PRO A 277 5.15 -39.16 8.08
N ALA A 278 5.53 -38.02 7.50
CA ALA A 278 6.86 -37.81 6.92
C ALA A 278 7.94 -37.51 7.97
N CYS A 279 7.55 -36.99 9.13
CA CYS A 279 8.45 -36.64 10.24
C CYS A 279 7.74 -36.77 11.59
N PRO A 280 7.28 -37.98 11.97
CA PRO A 280 6.38 -38.16 13.11
C PRO A 280 7.00 -37.74 14.44
N GLU A 281 8.33 -37.81 14.58
CA GLU A 281 9.05 -37.43 15.78
C GLU A 281 8.89 -35.94 16.13
N GLU A 282 8.73 -35.09 15.12
CA GLU A 282 8.67 -33.63 15.27
C GLU A 282 7.28 -33.04 15.00
N LEU A 283 6.51 -33.68 14.11
CA LEU A 283 5.22 -33.16 13.62
C LEU A 283 3.99 -33.73 14.33
N THR A 284 4.15 -34.71 15.23
CA THR A 284 3.06 -35.13 16.13
C THR A 284 2.64 -33.99 17.08
N ALA A 285 3.56 -33.07 17.37
CA ALA A 285 3.30 -31.76 18.00
C ALA A 285 2.30 -31.77 19.19
N PRO A 286 2.53 -32.60 20.24
CA PRO A 286 1.57 -32.73 21.33
C PRO A 286 1.32 -31.42 22.09
N VAL A 287 2.32 -30.54 22.19
CA VAL A 287 2.14 -29.23 22.83
C VAL A 287 1.26 -28.34 21.97
N LEU A 288 1.51 -28.27 20.66
CA LEU A 288 0.67 -27.52 19.72
C LEU A 288 -0.79 -27.95 19.83
N HIS A 289 -1.09 -29.24 19.73
CA HIS A 289 -2.48 -29.72 19.78
C HIS A 289 -3.14 -29.51 21.14
N ARG A 290 -2.37 -29.57 22.24
CA ARG A 290 -2.88 -29.21 23.57
C ARG A 290 -3.33 -27.74 23.61
N VAL A 291 -2.54 -26.84 23.01
CA VAL A 291 -2.86 -25.40 22.99
C VAL A 291 -4.02 -25.09 22.04
N LEU A 292 -4.03 -25.64 20.82
CA LEU A 292 -5.12 -25.45 19.85
C LEU A 292 -6.48 -25.98 20.36
N ASN A 293 -6.45 -27.03 21.17
CA ASN A 293 -7.64 -27.65 21.76
C ASN A 293 -7.95 -27.15 23.19
N TYR A 294 -7.25 -26.12 23.68
CA TYR A 294 -7.48 -25.60 25.02
C TYR A 294 -8.88 -24.96 25.12
N ALA A 295 -9.78 -25.62 25.84
CA ALA A 295 -11.21 -25.29 25.88
C ALA A 295 -11.51 -23.81 26.24
N PRO A 296 -10.80 -23.17 27.20
CA PRO A 296 -11.03 -21.77 27.53
C PRO A 296 -10.83 -20.78 26.37
N LEU A 297 -10.09 -21.14 25.31
CA LEU A 297 -9.89 -20.25 24.15
C LEU A 297 -11.09 -20.24 23.20
N LYS A 298 -11.87 -21.32 23.13
CA LYS A 298 -12.90 -21.54 22.10
C LYS A 298 -13.95 -20.41 21.99
N PRO A 299 -14.42 -19.78 23.09
CA PRO A 299 -15.35 -18.66 23.00
C PRO A 299 -14.77 -17.39 22.35
N HIS A 300 -13.43 -17.24 22.36
CA HIS A 300 -12.73 -16.02 21.99
C HIS A 300 -12.09 -16.07 20.60
N ILE A 301 -12.06 -17.24 19.96
CA ILE A 301 -11.40 -17.45 18.67
C ILE A 301 -12.37 -17.89 17.58
N TRP A 302 -12.02 -17.59 16.33
CA TRP A 302 -12.59 -18.19 15.13
C TRP A 302 -11.84 -19.46 14.71
N GLY A 303 -10.53 -19.53 14.97
CA GLY A 303 -9.70 -20.68 14.64
C GLY A 303 -8.23 -20.49 15.01
N GLY A 304 -7.41 -21.52 14.76
CA GLY A 304 -5.97 -21.48 15.03
C GLY A 304 -5.21 -22.62 14.35
N LYS A 305 -3.89 -22.43 14.20
CA LYS A 305 -2.96 -23.39 13.59
C LYS A 305 -1.53 -23.17 14.07
N GLY A 306 -0.63 -24.10 13.79
CA GLY A 306 0.81 -23.91 13.95
C GLY A 306 1.39 -22.96 12.88
N VAL A 307 2.61 -22.48 13.14
CA VAL A 307 3.29 -21.44 12.33
C VAL A 307 4.68 -21.90 11.91
N GLY A 308 5.12 -21.47 10.72
CA GLY A 308 6.48 -21.68 10.23
C GLY A 308 6.73 -23.14 9.87
N SER A 309 7.77 -23.76 10.42
CA SER A 309 8.04 -25.19 10.18
C SER A 309 7.09 -26.15 10.91
N GLN A 310 5.99 -25.66 11.50
CA GLN A 310 5.03 -26.45 12.29
C GLN A 310 5.68 -27.11 13.53
N GLY A 311 5.16 -28.23 14.03
CA GLY A 311 5.63 -28.85 15.26
C GLY A 311 5.37 -28.00 16.51
N ASP A 312 6.04 -28.35 17.61
CA ASP A 312 5.88 -27.69 18.91
C ASP A 312 6.62 -26.32 19.03
N GLY A 313 6.72 -25.58 17.92
CA GLY A 313 7.41 -24.28 17.89
C GLY A 313 6.51 -23.11 18.27
N SER A 314 5.50 -22.84 17.45
CA SER A 314 4.64 -21.67 17.60
C SER A 314 3.25 -21.93 17.05
N ALA A 315 2.25 -21.28 17.63
CA ALA A 315 0.87 -21.29 17.17
C ALA A 315 0.38 -19.88 16.84
N GLN A 316 -0.69 -19.79 16.06
CA GLN A 316 -1.44 -18.58 15.81
C GLN A 316 -2.94 -18.82 15.97
N PHE A 317 -3.63 -17.81 16.48
CA PHE A 317 -5.08 -17.79 16.65
C PHE A 317 -5.67 -16.54 16.01
N LEU A 318 -6.85 -16.67 15.43
CA LEU A 318 -7.67 -15.53 15.00
C LEU A 318 -8.76 -15.30 16.06
N ALA A 319 -8.65 -14.20 16.80
CA ALA A 319 -9.61 -13.77 17.80
C ALA A 319 -10.81 -13.06 17.17
N ARG A 320 -11.94 -13.05 17.89
CA ARG A 320 -13.21 -12.49 17.38
C ARG A 320 -13.28 -10.96 17.43
N SER A 321 -12.53 -10.34 18.33
CA SER A 321 -12.49 -8.89 18.55
C SER A 321 -11.18 -8.49 19.23
N GLU A 322 -10.95 -7.20 19.40
CA GLU A 322 -9.82 -6.69 20.20
C GLU A 322 -9.89 -7.14 21.66
N ALA A 323 -11.10 -7.15 22.25
CA ALA A 323 -11.31 -7.62 23.61
C ALA A 323 -11.03 -9.12 23.74
N ASP A 324 -11.45 -9.91 22.74
CA ASP A 324 -11.15 -11.33 22.70
C ASP A 324 -9.66 -11.61 22.45
N GLN A 325 -8.97 -10.78 21.67
CA GLN A 325 -7.52 -10.87 21.50
C GLN A 325 -6.80 -10.70 22.84
N GLN A 326 -7.25 -9.75 23.67
CA GLN A 326 -6.73 -9.57 25.02
C GLN A 326 -7.06 -10.78 25.91
N ALA A 327 -8.29 -11.28 25.87
CA ALA A 327 -8.69 -12.45 26.66
C ALA A 327 -7.86 -13.70 26.30
N VAL A 328 -7.62 -13.95 25.01
CA VAL A 328 -6.78 -15.06 24.55
C VAL A 328 -5.36 -14.96 25.11
N VAL A 329 -4.74 -13.77 25.04
CA VAL A 329 -3.41 -13.53 25.62
C VAL A 329 -3.39 -13.83 27.11
N GLU A 330 -4.34 -13.28 27.87
CA GLU A 330 -4.43 -13.48 29.32
C GLU A 330 -4.63 -14.94 29.70
N ILE A 331 -5.50 -15.66 28.98
CA ILE A 331 -5.74 -17.08 29.23
C ILE A 331 -4.47 -17.89 28.99
N ILE A 332 -3.77 -17.66 27.88
CA ILE A 332 -2.56 -18.42 27.54
C ILE A 332 -1.42 -18.12 28.52
N GLU A 333 -1.19 -16.85 28.86
CA GLU A 333 -0.12 -16.47 29.79
C GLU A 333 -0.43 -16.92 31.23
N ARG A 334 -1.70 -16.85 31.66
CA ARG A 334 -2.11 -17.28 33.00
C ARG A 334 -2.10 -18.79 33.14
N ASP A 335 -2.72 -19.51 32.21
CA ASP A 335 -3.00 -20.94 32.36
C ASP A 335 -1.87 -21.82 31.80
N LEU A 336 -1.32 -21.42 30.65
CA LEU A 336 -0.33 -22.22 29.90
C LEU A 336 1.10 -21.72 30.09
N LYS A 337 1.29 -20.54 30.70
CA LYS A 337 2.59 -19.89 30.96
C LYS A 337 3.43 -19.68 29.69
N MET A 338 2.76 -19.47 28.56
CA MET A 338 3.39 -19.27 27.26
C MET A 338 3.32 -17.79 26.86
N PRO A 339 4.41 -17.20 26.35
CA PRO A 339 4.41 -15.80 25.94
C PRO A 339 3.65 -15.62 24.63
N CYS A 340 2.87 -14.54 24.57
CA CYS A 340 2.09 -14.19 23.40
C CYS A 340 2.59 -12.92 22.71
N LEU A 341 2.27 -12.79 21.44
CA LEU A 341 2.46 -11.58 20.65
C LEU A 341 1.15 -11.23 19.94
N LYS A 342 0.67 -10.00 20.14
CA LYS A 342 -0.48 -9.50 19.40
C LYS A 342 -0.09 -9.09 18.00
N LEU A 343 -0.91 -9.51 17.04
CA LEU A 343 -0.84 -9.08 15.65
C LEU A 343 -2.22 -8.61 15.23
N THR A 344 -2.35 -7.34 14.87
CA THR A 344 -3.58 -6.75 14.37
C THR A 344 -3.37 -6.33 12.92
N LEU A 345 -4.15 -6.93 12.02
CA LEU A 345 -4.21 -6.54 10.62
C LEU A 345 -5.33 -5.51 10.50
N ARG A 346 -4.95 -4.23 10.42
CA ARG A 346 -5.91 -3.14 10.35
C ARG A 346 -6.50 -3.06 8.96
N SER A 347 -7.81 -2.83 8.89
CA SER A 347 -8.41 -2.36 7.63
C SER A 347 -7.73 -1.08 7.19
N GLY A 348 -7.38 -1.00 5.91
CA GLY A 348 -6.82 0.22 5.33
C GLY A 348 -7.81 1.38 5.53
N PRO A 349 -7.33 2.61 5.79
CA PRO A 349 -8.24 3.73 5.99
C PRO A 349 -9.04 3.95 4.70
N ARG A 350 -10.37 3.92 4.83
CA ARG A 350 -11.30 4.12 3.71
C ARG A 350 -11.21 5.57 3.25
N VAL A 351 -11.23 5.79 1.95
CA VAL A 351 -11.29 7.13 1.37
C VAL A 351 -12.74 7.61 1.45
N ARG A 352 -13.07 8.38 2.47
CA ARG A 352 -14.45 8.84 2.73
C ARG A 352 -14.67 10.31 2.43
N LYS A 353 -13.56 11.07 2.29
CA LYS A 353 -13.58 12.51 2.05
C LYS A 353 -13.05 12.85 0.67
N ALA A 354 -13.69 13.81 0.01
CA ALA A 354 -13.15 14.47 -1.15
C ALA A 354 -12.81 15.93 -0.87
N VAL A 355 -11.77 16.45 -1.50
CA VAL A 355 -11.36 17.86 -1.43
C VAL A 355 -11.43 18.46 -2.83
N ILE A 356 -12.13 19.57 -2.98
CA ILE A 356 -12.29 20.29 -4.25
C ILE A 356 -11.84 21.76 -4.07
N PRO A 357 -10.65 22.12 -4.58
CA PRO A 357 -10.23 23.51 -4.58
C PRO A 357 -11.02 24.34 -5.60
N ALA A 358 -11.79 25.30 -5.11
CA ALA A 358 -12.62 26.25 -5.87
C ALA A 358 -12.31 27.73 -5.49
N ALA A 359 -11.17 27.96 -4.84
CA ALA A 359 -10.79 29.25 -4.29
C ALA A 359 -10.06 30.15 -5.31
N GLY A 360 -9.84 29.71 -6.55
CA GLY A 360 -9.13 30.49 -7.56
C GLY A 360 -9.94 31.70 -8.07
N PHE A 361 -9.25 32.78 -8.48
CA PHE A 361 -9.91 33.96 -9.03
C PHE A 361 -10.45 33.72 -10.46
N GLY A 362 -9.87 32.79 -11.21
CA GLY A 362 -10.29 32.53 -12.60
C GLY A 362 -9.89 33.66 -13.55
N THR A 363 -8.68 34.21 -13.40
CA THR A 363 -8.15 35.32 -14.21
C THR A 363 -8.25 35.07 -15.72
N ARG A 364 -8.06 33.83 -16.15
CA ARG A 364 -8.12 33.40 -17.56
C ARG A 364 -9.51 33.48 -18.19
N LEU A 365 -10.56 33.60 -17.37
CA LEU A 365 -11.96 33.73 -17.78
C LEU A 365 -12.54 35.12 -17.45
N PHE A 366 -11.69 36.06 -17.04
CA PHE A 366 -12.13 37.43 -16.78
C PHE A 366 -12.62 38.08 -18.09
N PRO A 367 -13.73 38.84 -18.09
CA PRO A 367 -14.50 39.33 -16.95
C PRO A 367 -15.64 38.41 -16.47
N ALA A 368 -15.91 37.27 -17.13
CA ALA A 368 -17.01 36.39 -16.74
C ALA A 368 -16.85 35.87 -15.30
N SER A 369 -15.62 35.52 -14.91
CA SER A 369 -15.28 35.07 -13.54
C SER A 369 -15.49 36.13 -12.45
N LYS A 370 -15.59 37.41 -12.81
CA LYS A 370 -15.97 38.49 -11.87
C LYS A 370 -17.47 38.47 -11.55
N ALA A 371 -18.30 38.03 -12.51
CA ALA A 371 -19.75 38.01 -12.35
C ALA A 371 -20.22 36.75 -11.61
N THR A 372 -19.61 35.61 -11.90
CA THR A 372 -19.86 34.35 -11.17
C THR A 372 -18.63 33.46 -11.26
N LYS A 373 -18.42 32.60 -10.26
CA LYS A 373 -17.28 31.69 -10.24
C LYS A 373 -17.36 30.67 -11.37
N LYS A 374 -16.20 30.31 -11.91
CA LYS A 374 -16.11 29.35 -13.03
C LYS A 374 -16.69 27.98 -12.64
N GLU A 375 -16.56 27.60 -11.37
CA GLU A 375 -17.12 26.37 -10.82
C GLU A 375 -18.66 26.37 -10.84
N LEU A 376 -19.28 27.54 -10.91
CA LEU A 376 -20.73 27.72 -11.04
C LEU A 376 -21.19 27.85 -12.50
N PHE A 377 -20.27 27.79 -13.48
CA PHE A 377 -20.64 27.86 -14.90
C PHE A 377 -21.47 26.62 -15.32
N PRO A 378 -22.48 26.81 -16.19
CA PRO A 378 -23.37 25.73 -16.60
C PRO A 378 -22.73 24.82 -17.65
N ILE A 379 -22.87 23.51 -17.45
CA ILE A 379 -22.43 22.47 -18.38
C ILE A 379 -23.60 21.53 -18.66
N ILE A 380 -23.81 21.18 -19.93
CA ILE A 380 -24.88 20.26 -20.33
C ILE A 380 -24.39 18.82 -20.10
N ASP A 381 -25.05 18.12 -19.18
CA ASP A 381 -24.74 16.72 -18.88
C ASP A 381 -25.45 15.76 -19.85
N ARG A 382 -25.16 14.45 -19.74
CA ARG A 382 -25.73 13.38 -20.59
C ARG A 382 -27.26 13.34 -20.56
N ASP A 383 -27.86 13.72 -19.44
CA ASP A 383 -29.32 13.84 -19.26
C ASP A 383 -29.92 15.07 -19.97
N GLY A 384 -29.08 15.93 -20.58
CA GLY A 384 -29.48 17.16 -21.26
C GLY A 384 -29.74 18.32 -20.31
N VAL A 385 -29.53 18.15 -19.01
CA VAL A 385 -29.70 19.21 -18.00
C VAL A 385 -28.42 20.04 -17.94
N ALA A 386 -28.57 21.36 -17.96
CA ALA A 386 -27.48 22.28 -17.67
C ALA A 386 -27.27 22.36 -16.15
N LYS A 387 -26.12 21.87 -15.67
CA LYS A 387 -25.75 21.81 -14.26
C LYS A 387 -24.51 22.68 -14.01
N PRO A 388 -24.39 23.35 -12.86
CA PRO A 388 -23.12 23.97 -12.47
C PRO A 388 -22.00 22.94 -12.42
N ALA A 389 -20.81 23.28 -12.92
CA ALA A 389 -19.67 22.36 -12.99
C ALA A 389 -19.34 21.74 -11.61
N ILE A 390 -19.42 22.51 -10.52
CA ILE A 390 -19.18 22.00 -9.17
C ILE A 390 -20.14 20.88 -8.77
N LEU A 391 -21.41 20.93 -9.20
CA LEU A 391 -22.38 19.88 -8.90
C LEU A 391 -21.98 18.57 -9.58
N LEU A 392 -21.51 18.62 -10.83
CA LEU A 392 -21.02 17.45 -11.56
C LEU A 392 -19.80 16.81 -10.88
N ILE A 393 -18.87 17.63 -10.37
CA ILE A 393 -17.68 17.14 -9.66
C ILE A 393 -18.08 16.49 -8.33
N VAL A 394 -19.04 17.09 -7.60
CA VAL A 394 -19.58 16.52 -6.36
C VAL A 394 -20.34 15.22 -6.63
N GLU A 395 -21.17 15.16 -7.68
CA GLU A 395 -21.88 13.94 -8.08
C GLU A 395 -20.91 12.80 -8.45
N GLU A 396 -19.83 13.09 -9.17
CA GLU A 396 -18.75 12.14 -9.49
C GLU A 396 -18.09 11.59 -8.21
N ALA A 397 -17.80 12.45 -7.22
CA ALA A 397 -17.24 12.04 -5.93
C ALA A 397 -18.20 11.13 -5.16
N LEU A 398 -19.47 11.53 -5.03
CA LEU A 398 -20.49 10.77 -4.31
C LEU A 398 -20.78 9.42 -4.98
N GLN A 399 -20.78 9.36 -6.31
CA GLN A 399 -20.90 8.09 -7.05
C GLN A 399 -19.72 7.15 -6.74
N ALA A 400 -18.55 7.68 -6.42
CA ALA A 400 -17.39 6.91 -5.99
C ALA A 400 -17.42 6.43 -4.54
N GLY A 401 -18.51 6.70 -3.80
CA GLY A 401 -18.67 6.26 -2.42
C GLY A 401 -18.12 7.25 -1.38
N ILE A 402 -17.80 8.48 -1.80
CA ILE A 402 -17.42 9.55 -0.87
C ILE A 402 -18.62 9.93 0.03
N GLU A 403 -18.35 10.08 1.31
CA GLU A 403 -19.33 10.40 2.35
C GLU A 403 -19.42 11.91 2.58
N GLU A 404 -18.29 12.62 2.50
CA GLU A 404 -18.17 14.06 2.75
C GLU A 404 -17.32 14.73 1.67
N VAL A 405 -17.76 15.90 1.18
CA VAL A 405 -17.04 16.71 0.20
C VAL A 405 -16.69 18.07 0.80
N ILE A 406 -15.40 18.36 0.85
CA ILE A 406 -14.83 19.61 1.34
C ILE A 406 -14.52 20.51 0.15
N ILE A 407 -15.21 21.64 0.03
CA ILE A 407 -14.96 22.62 -1.02
C ILE A 407 -14.17 23.79 -0.43
N ILE A 408 -13.02 24.08 -1.03
CA ILE A 408 -12.16 25.18 -0.60
C ILE A 408 -12.55 26.43 -1.39
N VAL A 409 -12.97 27.49 -0.72
CA VAL A 409 -13.48 28.72 -1.33
C VAL A 409 -12.76 29.94 -0.75
N GLN A 410 -12.89 31.09 -1.41
CA GLN A 410 -12.54 32.36 -0.76
C GLN A 410 -13.72 32.84 0.09
N GLU A 411 -13.44 33.64 1.12
CA GLU A 411 -14.46 34.16 2.03
C GLU A 411 -15.58 34.91 1.30
N HIS A 412 -15.24 35.73 0.31
CA HIS A 412 -16.22 36.53 -0.44
C HIS A 412 -17.18 35.71 -1.32
N ASP A 413 -16.78 34.50 -1.70
CA ASP A 413 -17.53 33.60 -2.59
C ASP A 413 -18.36 32.58 -1.82
N LEU A 414 -18.08 32.39 -0.52
CA LEU A 414 -18.71 31.38 0.33
C LEU A 414 -20.24 31.43 0.23
N LYS A 415 -20.82 32.63 0.30
CA LYS A 415 -22.27 32.85 0.21
C LYS A 415 -22.90 32.30 -1.07
N ASP A 416 -22.18 32.30 -2.19
CA ASP A 416 -22.71 31.88 -3.49
C ASP A 416 -22.76 30.35 -3.55
N PHE A 417 -21.73 29.68 -3.02
CA PHE A 417 -21.74 28.22 -2.88
C PHE A 417 -22.74 27.74 -1.82
N GLU A 418 -22.85 28.43 -0.68
CA GLU A 418 -23.87 28.13 0.33
C GLU A 418 -25.29 28.34 -0.21
N ALA A 419 -25.51 29.40 -0.99
CA ALA A 419 -26.79 29.63 -1.65
C ALA A 419 -27.17 28.45 -2.55
N PHE A 420 -26.21 27.90 -3.30
CA PHE A 420 -26.48 26.77 -4.18
C PHE A 420 -26.75 25.46 -3.44
N PHE A 421 -25.92 25.10 -2.47
CA PHE A 421 -25.99 23.79 -1.80
C PHE A 421 -26.94 23.74 -0.60
N ARG A 422 -27.15 24.86 0.11
CA ARG A 422 -27.87 24.89 1.40
C ARG A 422 -29.22 25.60 1.33
N THR A 423 -29.46 26.44 0.33
CA THR A 423 -30.68 27.25 0.28
C THR A 423 -31.78 26.57 -0.53
N GLN A 424 -32.94 26.39 0.08
CA GLN A 424 -34.13 25.90 -0.61
C GLN A 424 -34.68 26.98 -1.54
N ILE A 425 -35.04 26.59 -2.76
CA ILE A 425 -35.76 27.48 -3.68
C ILE A 425 -37.13 27.88 -3.08
N THR A 426 -37.58 29.11 -3.35
CA THR A 426 -38.84 29.61 -2.80
C THR A 426 -40.01 28.71 -3.20
N ILE A 427 -41.04 28.60 -2.36
CA ILE A 427 -42.17 27.71 -2.60
C ILE A 427 -42.89 28.05 -3.92
N GLU A 428 -42.94 29.34 -4.29
CA GLU A 428 -43.53 29.81 -5.54
C GLU A 428 -42.75 29.31 -6.76
N ASN A 429 -41.42 29.26 -6.68
CA ASN A 429 -40.58 28.75 -7.76
C ASN A 429 -40.55 27.23 -7.79
N TYR A 430 -40.52 26.59 -6.61
CA TYR A 430 -40.59 25.14 -6.46
C TYR A 430 -41.86 24.56 -7.11
N ASN A 431 -43.02 25.22 -6.90
CA ASN A 431 -44.30 24.77 -7.46
C ASN A 431 -44.40 24.94 -8.98
N LYS A 432 -43.56 25.80 -9.58
CA LYS A 432 -43.46 25.96 -11.05
C LYS A 432 -42.58 24.88 -11.70
N LEU A 433 -41.77 24.16 -10.92
CA LEU A 433 -40.91 23.12 -11.46
C LEU A 433 -41.71 21.86 -11.83
N PRO A 434 -41.39 21.23 -12.97
CA PRO A 434 -41.79 19.86 -13.27
C PRO A 434 -41.38 18.88 -12.16
N ALA A 435 -42.07 17.74 -12.07
CA ALA A 435 -41.87 16.78 -10.98
C ALA A 435 -40.42 16.29 -10.84
N ASN A 436 -39.75 15.99 -11.95
CA ASN A 436 -38.35 15.58 -11.97
C ASN A 436 -37.39 16.65 -11.44
N PHE A 437 -37.67 17.94 -11.69
CA PHE A 437 -36.86 19.04 -11.17
C PHE A 437 -37.17 19.37 -9.69
N ARG A 438 -38.37 19.07 -9.22
CA ARG A 438 -38.70 19.14 -7.78
C ARG A 438 -37.92 18.09 -6.99
N GLU A 439 -37.87 16.85 -7.48
CA GLU A 439 -37.04 15.79 -6.93
C GLU A 439 -35.55 16.15 -6.98
N TYR A 440 -35.08 16.69 -8.11
CA TYR A 440 -33.69 17.13 -8.22
C TYR A 440 -33.34 18.28 -7.27
N ALA A 441 -34.25 19.23 -7.05
CA ALA A 441 -34.05 20.30 -6.08
C ALA A 441 -33.91 19.75 -4.64
N GLN A 442 -34.67 18.72 -4.28
CA GLN A 442 -34.51 18.04 -2.99
C GLN A 442 -33.16 17.32 -2.91
N ARG A 443 -32.77 16.61 -3.98
CA ARG A 443 -31.47 15.93 -4.08
C ARG A 443 -30.28 16.89 -3.92
N ILE A 444 -30.35 18.10 -4.47
CA ILE A 444 -29.29 19.11 -4.29
C ILE A 444 -29.11 19.47 -2.80
N LEU A 445 -30.20 19.60 -2.04
CA LEU A 445 -30.11 19.86 -0.59
C LEU A 445 -29.55 18.65 0.16
N GLU A 446 -29.90 17.43 -0.23
CA GLU A 446 -29.32 16.21 0.35
C GLU A 446 -27.82 16.11 0.09
N ILE A 447 -27.38 16.45 -1.12
CA ILE A 447 -25.96 16.61 -1.47
C ILE A 447 -25.32 17.68 -0.59
N GLY A 448 -25.97 18.84 -0.43
CA GLY A 448 -25.48 19.95 0.39
C GLY A 448 -25.25 19.60 1.86
N ARG A 449 -25.98 18.61 2.42
CA ARG A 449 -25.73 18.10 3.78
C ARG A 449 -24.41 17.33 3.92
N ARG A 450 -23.82 16.90 2.80
CA ARG A 450 -22.50 16.25 2.72
C ARG A 450 -21.40 17.22 2.30
N VAL A 451 -21.72 18.49 2.02
CA VAL A 451 -20.77 19.50 1.57
C VAL A 451 -20.38 20.42 2.73
N THR A 452 -19.08 20.45 3.01
CA THR A 452 -18.46 21.37 3.96
C THR A 452 -17.56 22.37 3.21
N PHE A 453 -17.43 23.58 3.77
CA PHE A 453 -16.64 24.64 3.16
C PHE A 453 -15.45 24.98 4.04
N VAL A 454 -14.29 25.12 3.40
CA VAL A 454 -13.05 25.60 4.03
C VAL A 454 -12.65 26.89 3.34
N ILE A 455 -12.28 27.90 4.14
CA ILE A 455 -11.86 29.20 3.60
C ILE A 455 -10.35 29.16 3.35
N GLN A 456 -9.96 29.62 2.16
CA GLN A 456 -8.58 29.99 1.86
C GLN A 456 -8.48 31.52 1.90
N ASP A 457 -7.80 32.07 2.90
CA ASP A 457 -7.69 33.54 3.05
C ASP A 457 -6.78 34.18 2.00
N MET A 458 -5.71 33.48 1.60
CA MET A 458 -4.72 33.96 0.63
C MET A 458 -4.48 32.94 -0.49
N GLN A 459 -4.48 33.41 -1.74
CA GLN A 459 -4.28 32.58 -2.93
C GLN A 459 -2.79 32.37 -3.23
N GLU A 460 -2.09 31.61 -2.38
CA GLU A 460 -0.64 31.42 -2.50
C GLU A 460 -0.22 30.21 -3.37
N GLY A 461 -1.17 29.59 -4.06
CA GLY A 461 -0.92 28.45 -4.95
C GLY A 461 -1.84 27.24 -4.67
N PHE A 462 -1.75 26.24 -5.55
CA PHE A 462 -2.57 25.04 -5.47
C PHE A 462 -2.24 24.17 -4.23
N GLY A 463 -0.96 24.04 -3.88
CA GLY A 463 -0.53 23.35 -2.67
C GLY A 463 -1.02 24.04 -1.40
N HIS A 464 -1.02 25.39 -1.37
CA HIS A 464 -1.60 26.15 -0.26
C HIS A 464 -3.11 25.90 -0.12
N ALA A 465 -3.84 25.89 -1.24
CA ALA A 465 -5.27 25.59 -1.22
C ALA A 465 -5.52 24.22 -0.58
N VAL A 466 -4.84 23.15 -1.04
CA VAL A 466 -4.98 21.82 -0.46
C VAL A 466 -4.63 21.82 1.04
N TYR A 467 -3.57 22.52 1.45
CA TYR A 467 -3.16 22.61 2.85
C TYR A 467 -4.23 23.23 3.78
N CYS A 468 -5.03 24.19 3.30
CA CYS A 468 -6.14 24.77 4.07
C CYS A 468 -7.14 23.71 4.55
N ALA A 469 -7.30 22.60 3.81
CA ALA A 469 -8.24 21.53 4.17
C ALA A 469 -7.71 20.54 5.23
N ARG A 470 -6.47 20.69 5.74
CA ARG A 470 -5.84 19.69 6.62
C ARG A 470 -6.70 19.31 7.84
N GLU A 471 -7.35 20.29 8.47
CA GLU A 471 -8.13 20.09 9.70
C GLU A 471 -9.46 19.41 9.39
N ALA A 472 -10.09 19.77 8.27
CA ALA A 472 -11.33 19.16 7.82
C ALA A 472 -11.10 17.71 7.35
N VAL A 473 -9.97 17.42 6.71
CA VAL A 473 -9.58 16.06 6.30
C VAL A 473 -9.19 15.20 7.51
N GLY A 474 -8.29 15.69 8.37
CA GLY A 474 -7.72 14.92 9.47
C GLY A 474 -6.68 13.89 9.02
N GLU A 475 -6.56 12.79 9.77
CA GLU A 475 -5.55 11.74 9.58
C GLU A 475 -6.00 10.60 8.65
N GLU A 476 -6.83 10.90 7.65
CA GLU A 476 -7.35 9.91 6.70
C GLU A 476 -7.02 10.26 5.24
N PRO A 477 -6.93 9.27 4.33
CA PRO A 477 -6.72 9.53 2.92
C PRO A 477 -7.96 10.18 2.31
N PHE A 478 -7.75 11.01 1.28
CA PHE A 478 -8.83 11.78 0.66
C PHE A 478 -8.69 11.80 -0.86
N LEU A 479 -9.83 11.92 -1.54
CA LEU A 479 -9.92 12.12 -2.98
C LEU A 479 -9.79 13.62 -3.30
N LEU A 480 -8.68 14.05 -3.89
CA LEU A 480 -8.52 15.40 -4.42
C LEU A 480 -9.03 15.45 -5.86
N MET A 481 -9.91 16.41 -6.15
CA MET A 481 -10.44 16.67 -7.50
C MET A 481 -10.28 18.15 -7.84
N LEU A 482 -9.85 18.45 -9.07
CA LEU A 482 -9.75 19.84 -9.52
C LEU A 482 -11.14 20.45 -9.76
N GLY A 483 -11.40 21.64 -9.21
CA GLY A 483 -12.69 22.34 -9.32
C GLY A 483 -13.04 22.82 -10.73
N ASP A 484 -12.07 22.86 -11.64
CA ASP A 484 -12.24 23.27 -13.04
C ASP A 484 -12.08 22.12 -14.05
N HIS A 485 -12.08 20.88 -13.59
CA HIS A 485 -12.02 19.72 -14.46
C HIS A 485 -13.21 18.79 -14.24
N LEU A 486 -13.82 18.39 -15.34
CA LEU A 486 -14.90 17.40 -15.36
C LEU A 486 -14.38 16.09 -15.91
N TYR A 487 -15.00 15.00 -15.48
CA TYR A 487 -14.53 13.65 -15.77
C TYR A 487 -15.64 12.84 -16.42
N ARG A 488 -15.26 12.04 -17.40
CA ARG A 488 -16.19 11.09 -18.03
C ARG A 488 -15.52 9.76 -18.25
N SER A 489 -16.10 8.71 -17.67
CA SER A 489 -15.65 7.34 -17.90
C SER A 489 -16.17 6.81 -19.23
N ASN A 490 -15.36 5.95 -19.87
CA ASN A 490 -15.80 5.16 -21.02
C ASN A 490 -16.55 3.87 -20.60
N GLY A 491 -16.50 3.51 -19.31
CA GLY A 491 -17.11 2.30 -18.75
C GLY A 491 -18.24 2.56 -17.76
N GLN A 492 -18.63 1.53 -17.03
CA GLN A 492 -19.67 1.62 -15.99
C GLN A 492 -19.18 2.30 -14.71
N LYS A 493 -17.90 2.15 -14.39
CA LYS A 493 -17.28 2.73 -13.19
C LYS A 493 -16.88 4.17 -13.48
N SER A 494 -17.20 5.10 -12.59
CA SER A 494 -16.75 6.50 -12.72
C SER A 494 -15.22 6.60 -12.69
N CYS A 495 -14.65 7.71 -13.16
CA CYS A 495 -13.20 7.88 -13.14
C CYS A 495 -12.68 7.86 -11.69
N ALA A 496 -13.40 8.51 -10.78
CA ALA A 496 -13.09 8.46 -9.35
C ALA A 496 -13.16 7.03 -8.79
N GLN A 497 -14.15 6.22 -9.17
CA GLN A 497 -14.23 4.81 -8.75
C GLN A 497 -13.01 3.98 -9.18
N GLN A 498 -12.48 4.22 -10.38
CA GLN A 498 -11.27 3.53 -10.85
C GLN A 498 -10.07 3.82 -9.94
N LEU A 499 -9.87 5.08 -9.53
CA LEU A 499 -8.83 5.41 -8.55
C LEU A 499 -9.09 4.75 -7.19
N MET A 500 -10.32 4.78 -6.71
CA MET A 500 -10.70 4.19 -5.43
C MET A 500 -10.36 2.71 -5.38
N GLU A 501 -10.62 1.98 -6.47
CA GLU A 501 -10.25 0.56 -6.58
C GLU A 501 -8.73 0.34 -6.59
N ALA A 502 -7.97 1.18 -7.30
CA ALA A 502 -6.52 1.09 -7.27
C ALA A 502 -5.95 1.37 -5.87
N TYR A 503 -6.48 2.38 -5.17
CA TYR A 503 -6.09 2.65 -3.78
C TYR A 503 -6.53 1.52 -2.84
N HIS A 504 -7.73 0.98 -2.99
CA HIS A 504 -8.18 -0.17 -2.20
C HIS A 504 -7.43 -1.46 -2.51
N ARG A 505 -6.79 -1.59 -3.68
CA ARG A 505 -5.92 -2.73 -3.98
C ARG A 505 -4.55 -2.57 -3.36
N HIS A 506 -3.95 -1.39 -3.49
CA HIS A 506 -2.53 -1.18 -3.19
C HIS A 506 -2.27 -0.37 -1.92
N GLY A 507 -3.24 0.35 -1.37
CA GLY A 507 -3.12 1.20 -0.17
C GLY A 507 -2.04 2.30 -0.25
N VAL A 508 -1.51 2.60 -1.43
CA VAL A 508 -0.52 3.68 -1.68
C VAL A 508 -1.25 4.81 -2.39
N SER A 509 -0.84 6.06 -2.18
CA SER A 509 -1.45 7.18 -2.91
C SER A 509 -1.46 6.95 -4.42
N VAL A 510 -2.55 7.34 -5.07
CA VAL A 510 -2.80 7.07 -6.49
C VAL A 510 -3.15 8.37 -7.20
N VAL A 511 -2.62 8.58 -8.40
CA VAL A 511 -2.99 9.69 -9.27
C VAL A 511 -3.52 9.14 -10.58
N GLY A 512 -4.61 9.71 -11.07
CA GLY A 512 -5.11 9.42 -12.41
C GLY A 512 -4.14 10.01 -13.43
N LEU A 513 -3.84 9.26 -14.48
CA LEU A 513 -2.93 9.64 -15.54
C LEU A 513 -3.65 9.57 -16.89
N ARG A 514 -3.13 10.35 -17.84
CA ARG A 514 -3.50 10.26 -19.26
C ARG A 514 -2.26 10.40 -20.13
N ARG A 515 -2.35 9.87 -21.34
CA ARG A 515 -1.36 10.13 -22.38
C ARG A 515 -1.54 11.55 -22.89
N THR A 516 -0.45 12.24 -23.16
CA THR A 516 -0.45 13.63 -23.62
C THR A 516 0.69 13.84 -24.60
N PRO A 517 0.43 14.46 -25.76
CA PRO A 517 1.48 14.75 -26.71
C PRO A 517 2.46 15.78 -26.12
N GLU A 518 3.73 15.65 -26.50
CA GLU A 518 4.84 16.49 -26.06
C GLU A 518 4.52 17.99 -26.10
N SER A 519 3.82 18.46 -27.14
CA SER A 519 3.48 19.86 -27.33
C SER A 519 2.58 20.44 -26.23
N GLN A 520 1.97 19.60 -25.39
CA GLN A 520 1.02 20.01 -24.36
C GLN A 520 1.53 19.82 -22.92
N ILE A 521 2.67 19.16 -22.71
CA ILE A 521 3.15 18.79 -21.37
C ILE A 521 3.47 19.98 -20.48
N ALA A 522 3.82 21.13 -21.07
CA ALA A 522 4.10 22.37 -20.35
C ALA A 522 2.89 22.92 -19.55
N ASN A 523 1.70 22.36 -19.77
CA ASN A 523 0.47 22.74 -19.08
C ASN A 523 0.14 21.84 -17.87
N PHE A 524 0.82 20.69 -17.72
CA PHE A 524 0.43 19.66 -16.77
C PHE A 524 1.63 19.13 -15.98
N GLY A 525 1.37 18.67 -14.75
CA GLY A 525 2.33 17.82 -14.06
C GLY A 525 2.51 16.52 -14.84
N THR A 526 3.76 16.11 -15.01
CA THR A 526 4.19 14.98 -15.84
C THR A 526 4.95 13.99 -14.98
N VAL A 527 4.80 12.69 -15.24
CA VAL A 527 5.42 11.63 -14.45
C VAL A 527 6.24 10.68 -15.31
N THR A 528 7.19 10.01 -14.67
CA THR A 528 7.78 8.77 -15.17
C THR A 528 7.74 7.66 -14.11
N GLY A 529 7.97 6.42 -14.54
CA GLY A 529 7.88 5.26 -13.67
C GLY A 529 8.17 3.94 -14.37
N ALA A 530 7.99 2.87 -13.61
CA ALA A 530 8.04 1.50 -14.09
C ALA A 530 6.64 0.87 -14.03
N TRP A 531 6.25 0.14 -15.08
CA TRP A 531 4.95 -0.54 -15.10
C TRP A 531 4.87 -1.63 -14.05
N ILE A 532 3.79 -1.62 -13.27
CA ILE A 532 3.33 -2.75 -12.47
C ILE A 532 2.39 -3.60 -13.33
N GLU A 533 1.45 -2.93 -14.00
CA GLU A 533 0.56 -3.51 -15.01
C GLU A 533 0.76 -2.70 -16.30
N GLU A 534 1.35 -3.32 -17.32
CA GLU A 534 1.73 -2.66 -18.57
C GLU A 534 0.57 -1.85 -19.16
N GLY A 535 0.82 -0.57 -19.43
CA GLY A 535 -0.15 0.36 -20.02
C GLY A 535 -1.30 0.79 -19.10
N THR A 536 -1.39 0.29 -17.86
CA THR A 536 -2.52 0.57 -16.95
C THR A 536 -2.07 1.15 -15.61
N LEU A 537 -1.13 0.50 -14.93
CA LEU A 537 -0.71 0.86 -13.57
C LEU A 537 0.81 1.05 -13.49
N LEU A 538 1.23 2.26 -13.14
CA LEU A 538 2.61 2.69 -13.07
C LEU A 538 3.04 2.87 -11.62
N ASN A 539 4.19 2.31 -11.23
CA ASN A 539 4.91 2.77 -10.05
C ASN A 539 5.65 4.07 -10.40
N ILE A 540 5.19 5.19 -9.86
CA ILE A 540 5.76 6.50 -10.20
C ILE A 540 7.12 6.62 -9.52
N THR A 541 8.13 6.99 -10.30
CA THR A 541 9.50 7.22 -9.83
C THR A 541 9.87 8.70 -9.81
N GLU A 542 9.13 9.55 -10.52
CA GLU A 542 9.36 10.99 -10.52
C GLU A 542 8.11 11.75 -10.96
N MET A 543 7.87 12.90 -10.33
CA MET A 543 6.80 13.83 -10.67
C MET A 543 7.36 15.24 -10.86
N VAL A 544 7.04 15.89 -11.97
CA VAL A 544 7.53 17.23 -12.29
C VAL A 544 6.40 18.15 -12.74
N GLU A 545 6.34 19.34 -12.14
CA GLU A 545 5.33 20.35 -12.48
C GLU A 545 5.70 21.05 -13.79
N LYS A 546 4.85 20.89 -14.82
CA LYS A 546 4.93 21.64 -16.08
C LYS A 546 6.35 21.64 -16.67
N PRO A 547 6.95 20.46 -16.93
CA PRO A 547 8.33 20.36 -17.37
C PRO A 547 8.53 21.08 -18.72
N THR A 548 9.78 21.45 -18.99
CA THR A 548 10.17 21.82 -20.37
C THR A 548 10.24 20.56 -21.23
N VAL A 549 10.06 20.72 -22.54
CA VAL A 549 10.18 19.64 -23.51
C VAL A 549 11.55 18.95 -23.41
N ASP A 550 12.63 19.73 -23.35
CA ASP A 550 13.98 19.19 -23.24
C ASP A 550 14.16 18.36 -21.97
N TYR A 551 13.65 18.84 -20.83
CA TYR A 551 13.73 18.09 -19.58
C TYR A 551 12.95 16.78 -19.66
N ALA A 552 11.75 16.80 -20.25
CA ALA A 552 10.91 15.62 -20.39
C ALA A 552 11.54 14.55 -21.28
N ARG A 553 12.15 14.94 -22.42
CA ARG A 553 12.88 14.04 -23.32
C ARG A 553 14.04 13.30 -22.67
N HIS A 554 14.68 13.89 -21.67
CA HIS A 554 15.83 13.26 -21.01
C HIS A 554 15.42 12.47 -19.77
N ASN A 555 14.38 12.89 -19.05
CA ASN A 555 14.11 12.38 -17.69
C ASN A 555 12.73 11.73 -17.52
N LEU A 556 11.74 12.07 -18.37
CA LEU A 556 10.34 11.69 -18.13
C LEU A 556 9.79 10.65 -19.11
N ASN A 557 10.65 9.95 -19.83
CA ASN A 557 10.22 8.86 -20.70
C ASN A 557 9.75 7.67 -19.85
N VAL A 558 8.67 7.03 -20.30
CA VAL A 558 8.19 5.77 -19.71
C VAL A 558 8.38 4.66 -20.75
N PRO A 559 9.05 3.54 -20.39
CA PRO A 559 9.19 2.40 -21.29
C PRO A 559 7.85 1.95 -21.87
N GLY A 560 7.82 1.60 -23.15
CA GLY A 560 6.61 1.12 -23.83
C GLY A 560 5.66 2.22 -24.34
N LEU A 561 5.89 3.51 -24.01
CA LEU A 561 5.14 4.60 -24.62
C LEU A 561 5.71 5.00 -26.00
N PRO A 562 4.84 5.44 -26.93
CA PRO A 562 5.29 6.04 -28.18
C PRO A 562 6.18 7.26 -27.96
N GLU A 563 7.15 7.46 -28.86
CA GLU A 563 7.98 8.67 -28.86
C GLU A 563 7.10 9.92 -29.01
N GLY A 564 7.37 10.93 -28.17
CA GLY A 564 6.58 12.17 -28.14
C GLY A 564 5.27 12.08 -27.35
N GLU A 565 4.99 10.96 -26.67
CA GLU A 565 3.91 10.84 -25.69
C GLU A 565 4.44 10.74 -24.26
N TYR A 566 3.77 11.46 -23.35
CA TYR A 566 4.09 11.48 -21.94
C TYR A 566 2.86 11.19 -21.10
N LEU A 567 3.07 10.76 -19.86
CA LEU A 567 2.00 10.60 -18.88
C LEU A 567 1.87 11.87 -18.05
N THR A 568 0.69 12.47 -18.09
CA THR A 568 0.37 13.67 -17.31
C THR A 568 -0.78 13.44 -16.35
N PHE A 569 -0.87 14.26 -15.32
CA PHE A 569 -1.94 14.18 -14.33
C PHE A 569 -3.31 14.38 -14.97
N PHE A 570 -4.21 13.46 -14.66
CA PHE A 570 -5.63 13.49 -15.03
C PHE A 570 -6.45 14.40 -14.11
N GLY A 571 -5.93 14.86 -12.97
CA GLY A 571 -6.64 15.81 -12.09
C GLY A 571 -7.50 15.16 -10.99
N GLN A 572 -7.46 13.84 -10.86
CA GLN A 572 -7.99 13.12 -9.71
C GLN A 572 -6.85 12.41 -8.98
N TYR A 573 -6.85 12.49 -7.66
CA TYR A 573 -5.80 11.92 -6.82
C TYR A 573 -6.42 11.33 -5.56
N ILE A 574 -5.93 10.19 -5.10
CA ILE A 574 -6.14 9.72 -3.74
C ILE A 574 -4.83 9.89 -2.99
N ILE A 575 -4.84 10.76 -1.98
CA ILE A 575 -3.62 11.21 -1.30
C ILE A 575 -3.72 10.86 0.19
N LYS A 576 -2.63 10.37 0.77
CA LYS A 576 -2.52 10.11 2.21
C LYS A 576 -2.27 11.42 2.99
N PRO A 577 -2.68 11.50 4.26
CA PRO A 577 -2.57 12.72 5.07
C PRO A 577 -1.14 13.22 5.27
N LEU A 578 -0.12 12.36 5.09
CA LEU A 578 1.29 12.73 5.12
C LEU A 578 1.64 13.89 4.17
N ILE A 579 0.85 14.10 3.10
CA ILE A 579 1.00 15.27 2.22
C ILE A 579 0.95 16.60 2.98
N PHE A 580 0.13 16.70 4.03
CA PHE A 580 -0.02 17.94 4.79
C PHE A 580 1.26 18.31 5.53
N LYS A 581 2.03 17.32 6.01
CA LYS A 581 3.35 17.55 6.61
C LYS A 581 4.33 18.14 5.59
N HIS A 582 4.36 17.62 4.36
CA HIS A 582 5.22 18.15 3.31
C HIS A 582 4.81 19.55 2.86
N LEU A 583 3.50 19.80 2.75
CA LEU A 583 2.97 21.13 2.45
C LEU A 583 3.28 22.12 3.57
N GLU A 584 3.13 21.72 4.83
CA GLU A 584 3.52 22.54 6.00
C GLU A 584 5.01 22.88 5.97
N GLU A 585 5.88 21.89 5.71
CA GLU A 585 7.32 22.12 5.55
C GLU A 585 7.62 23.12 4.43
N HIS A 586 6.96 23.01 3.28
CA HIS A 586 7.15 23.93 2.16
C HIS A 586 6.69 25.35 2.52
N ILE A 587 5.52 25.48 3.15
CA ILE A 587 4.94 26.77 3.56
C ILE A 587 5.84 27.43 4.60
N ARG A 588 6.21 26.70 5.66
CA ARG A 588 7.05 27.21 6.76
C ARG A 588 8.42 27.67 6.27
N ASN A 589 9.00 26.97 5.30
CA ASN A 589 10.32 27.30 4.74
C ASN A 589 10.26 28.17 3.47
N ASN A 590 9.06 28.63 3.09
CA ASN A 590 8.81 29.43 1.88
C ASN A 590 9.38 28.82 0.59
N VAL A 591 9.28 27.50 0.43
CA VAL A 591 9.70 26.76 -0.77
C VAL A 591 8.62 26.93 -1.83
N ARG A 592 8.91 27.75 -2.84
CA ARG A 592 7.97 28.09 -3.92
C ARG A 592 8.52 27.73 -5.28
N GLU A 593 7.64 27.25 -6.15
CA GLU A 593 7.91 27.00 -7.55
C GLU A 593 7.09 27.95 -8.39
N ARG A 594 7.76 28.73 -9.24
CA ARG A 594 7.13 29.78 -10.06
C ARG A 594 6.33 30.80 -9.24
N GLY A 595 6.77 31.07 -8.01
CA GLY A 595 6.15 32.02 -7.09
C GLY A 595 5.00 31.48 -6.23
N GLU A 596 4.64 30.20 -6.39
CA GLU A 596 3.50 29.59 -5.70
C GLU A 596 3.94 28.37 -4.88
N PHE A 597 3.18 28.05 -3.83
CA PHE A 597 3.24 26.75 -3.18
C PHE A 597 2.57 25.71 -4.08
N GLN A 598 3.37 24.93 -4.81
CA GLN A 598 2.88 23.88 -5.70
C GLN A 598 2.60 22.58 -4.95
N LEU A 599 1.61 21.83 -5.42
CA LEU A 599 1.30 20.51 -4.87
C LEU A 599 2.30 19.45 -5.36
N THR A 600 2.75 19.55 -6.62
CA THR A 600 3.51 18.50 -7.31
C THR A 600 4.83 18.14 -6.63
N SER A 601 5.59 19.12 -6.11
CA SER A 601 6.80 18.82 -5.34
C SER A 601 6.52 18.20 -3.98
N ALA A 602 5.42 18.57 -3.32
CA ALA A 602 5.00 17.89 -2.10
C ALA A 602 4.56 16.43 -2.40
N LEU A 603 3.93 16.19 -3.56
CA LEU A 603 3.61 14.83 -4.02
C LEU A 603 4.86 14.02 -4.36
N ASP A 604 5.90 14.61 -4.98
CA ASP A 604 7.15 13.88 -5.23
C ASP A 604 7.87 13.53 -3.92
N ARG A 605 7.82 14.41 -2.91
CA ARG A 605 8.32 14.07 -1.56
C ARG A 605 7.52 12.94 -0.92
N LEU A 606 6.19 12.96 -1.04
CA LEU A 606 5.34 11.88 -0.58
C LEU A 606 5.67 10.57 -1.32
N ARG A 607 5.91 10.61 -2.63
CA ARG A 607 6.37 9.46 -3.42
C ARG A 607 7.69 8.91 -2.87
N GLN A 608 8.66 9.76 -2.55
CA GLN A 608 9.94 9.33 -1.97
C GLN A 608 9.76 8.65 -0.60
N GLU A 609 8.81 9.12 0.22
CA GLU A 609 8.60 8.64 1.60
C GLU A 609 7.64 7.46 1.72
N ASP A 610 6.59 7.36 0.90
CA ASP A 610 5.55 6.33 1.00
C ASP A 610 5.30 5.57 -0.32
N GLY A 611 5.87 6.02 -1.43
CA GLY A 611 5.55 5.52 -2.77
C GLY A 611 4.35 6.23 -3.39
N PHE A 612 4.15 6.05 -4.69
CA PHE A 612 2.99 6.62 -5.39
C PHE A 612 2.68 5.84 -6.67
N LEU A 613 1.41 5.58 -6.94
CA LEU A 613 0.95 4.89 -8.14
C LEU A 613 0.28 5.83 -9.12
N GLY A 614 0.45 5.54 -10.40
CA GLY A 614 -0.21 6.22 -11.50
C GLY A 614 -1.15 5.27 -12.22
N LEU A 615 -2.44 5.59 -12.28
CA LEU A 615 -3.44 4.78 -12.98
C LEU A 615 -3.84 5.49 -14.28
N ILE A 616 -3.63 4.85 -15.44
CA ILE A 616 -4.20 5.35 -16.69
C ILE A 616 -5.71 5.24 -16.60
N ILE A 617 -6.41 6.38 -16.59
CA ILE A 617 -7.87 6.40 -16.44
C ILE A 617 -8.51 6.04 -17.76
N ASP A 618 -9.43 5.06 -17.73
CA ASP A 618 -10.31 4.77 -18.86
C ASP A 618 -11.45 5.79 -18.90
N GLY A 619 -11.12 6.95 -19.43
CA GLY A 619 -12.03 8.08 -19.50
C GLY A 619 -11.36 9.33 -20.05
N GLN A 620 -12.14 10.40 -20.07
CA GLN A 620 -11.73 11.70 -20.55
C GLN A 620 -11.89 12.75 -19.46
N ARG A 621 -11.04 13.78 -19.58
CA ARG A 621 -11.05 14.95 -18.73
C ARG A 621 -11.31 16.17 -19.58
N PHE A 622 -12.22 17.00 -19.12
CA PHE A 622 -12.61 18.25 -19.76
C PHE A 622 -12.23 19.42 -18.87
N ASP A 623 -11.75 20.51 -19.46
CA ASP A 623 -11.22 21.69 -18.76
C ASP A 623 -12.14 22.87 -19.01
N ILE A 624 -12.64 23.48 -17.93
CA ILE A 624 -13.50 24.68 -17.99
C ILE A 624 -12.76 25.96 -17.62
N GLY A 625 -11.45 25.90 -17.35
CA GLY A 625 -10.61 27.00 -16.88
C GLY A 625 -10.07 27.93 -17.97
N LEU A 626 -10.27 27.61 -19.25
CA LEU A 626 -9.88 28.40 -20.42
C LEU A 626 -11.08 28.61 -21.36
N PRO A 627 -11.21 29.76 -22.04
CA PRO A 627 -12.35 30.03 -22.93
C PRO A 627 -12.56 28.96 -24.02
N GLU A 628 -11.50 28.61 -24.76
CA GLU A 628 -11.58 27.61 -25.84
C GLU A 628 -11.85 26.20 -25.29
N SER A 629 -11.18 25.82 -24.19
CA SER A 629 -11.43 24.53 -23.53
C SER A 629 -12.88 24.44 -23.01
N TYR A 630 -13.43 25.54 -22.48
CA TYR A 630 -14.81 25.60 -22.01
C TYR A 630 -15.80 25.47 -23.17
N LEU A 631 -15.56 26.16 -24.30
CA LEU A 631 -16.36 26.00 -25.51
C LEU A 631 -16.35 24.57 -26.02
N GLU A 632 -15.18 23.93 -26.04
CA GLU A 632 -15.06 22.53 -26.46
C GLU A 632 -15.78 21.61 -25.49
N THR A 633 -15.62 21.82 -24.18
CA THR A 633 -16.33 21.06 -23.14
C THR A 633 -17.85 21.15 -23.32
N LEU A 634 -18.39 22.34 -23.59
CA LEU A 634 -19.82 22.52 -23.86
C LEU A 634 -20.30 21.74 -25.09
N ARG A 635 -19.44 21.54 -26.09
CA ARG A 635 -19.76 20.78 -27.30
C ARG A 635 -19.71 19.28 -27.08
N THR A 636 -18.72 18.79 -26.32
CA THR A 636 -18.38 17.36 -26.31
C THR A 636 -18.80 16.62 -25.05
N PHE A 637 -18.91 17.28 -23.88
CA PHE A 637 -19.13 16.59 -22.60
C PHE A 637 -20.43 15.78 -22.53
N ARG A 638 -21.45 16.19 -23.28
CA ARG A 638 -22.74 15.49 -23.40
C ARG A 638 -22.66 14.23 -24.27
N GLY A 639 -21.87 14.27 -25.33
CA GLY A 639 -21.95 13.34 -26.47
C GLY A 639 -21.18 12.03 -26.32
N MET A 640 -20.48 11.85 -25.21
CA MET A 640 -19.66 10.67 -24.91
C MET A 640 -20.25 9.89 -23.77
#